data_AF-A0AAW0P9E9-F1
#
_entry.id   AF-A0AAW0P9E9-F1
#
_cell.length_a   1.000
_cell.length_b   1.000
_cell.length_c   1.000
_cell.angle_alpha   90.00
_cell.angle_beta   90.00
_cell.angle_gamma   90.00
#
_symmetry.space_group_name_H-M   'P 1'
#
loop_
_entity.id
_entity.type
_entity.pdbx_description
1 polymer ?
#
loop_
_entity_poly.entity_id
_entity_poly.type
_entity_poly.pdbx_seq_one_letter_code
_entity_poly.pdbx_strand_id
1 'polypeptide(L)'
;MTSCDSCHSQATCLKLETEDTSSTSTTLSCQCKDGFVGDGINCYDVKECGADSSCCSAGYEWSPKQGCVDIDECSLTQSPCGASQFCQNTQGSFECVTNLARRKRSVAQSAQFSCGGVLCPHGMDCITLNGTASCADPCEHYTVLDEPWRATDYTGQVHSPTATSAAPVQFSCGGVRCPHGMDCITLNGAARCADPCQHYSVLDDFWRSTDYRTYERFQPTYTYSNTYCYHRNSHYHYHSVTEKDVLKLFRKQNPRKAPGPDGVSPATLRHCAEELAPVFTDIFNISLESCHVPACFKLSTIVPVPKKPRITGLNDYRPVALTSVVMKSFERLVLPHLKSFTSPLLDPLQFAYKANRSVDDAINLALHFILQHLDSPGTYARILFVDFSSAFNTILPALLQDKLSQLNVPDSICRWITDFLTDRRQCVRLGKNVSTTRTINTGSPQGCVLSPLLFSLYTNCCTSSHDSVKLIKFADDTTLIGLISDEDSGDDCGLQESHSPSPPLALTDSPITTVDSIRFLDTTITQDLKWEPSISSLIKKAQQRMYFLRQLKKAKLPAQMMVQFYTAIIESILTSSITVWYAGATVRDRHRLQRTVRSAEKVIGCSLPSLQDLYVSRTRGRAGRIAADPSHPGHGLFEPLPSGRRLRSIRTRTSRHKNSFFPSAVGLMNTL
;
A
#
# COMPACT_ATOMS: atom_id res chain seq x y z
N MET A 1 -30.69 -10.46 -17.89
CA MET A 1 -31.69 -9.56 -17.26
C MET A 1 -32.34 -10.25 -16.06
N THR A 2 -33.06 -9.54 -15.19
CA THR A 2 -33.67 -10.10 -13.96
C THR A 2 -35.12 -10.60 -14.13
N SER A 3 -35.83 -10.22 -15.20
CA SER A 3 -37.16 -10.74 -15.59
C SER A 3 -37.31 -10.78 -17.12
N CYS A 4 -38.19 -11.65 -17.64
CA CYS A 4 -38.58 -11.69 -19.05
C CYS A 4 -39.54 -10.56 -19.45
N ASP A 5 -40.17 -9.88 -18.48
CA ASP A 5 -41.10 -8.76 -18.75
C ASP A 5 -40.39 -7.54 -19.33
N SER A 6 -39.05 -7.51 -19.26
CA SER A 6 -38.21 -6.44 -19.82
C SER A 6 -37.86 -6.65 -21.30
N CYS A 7 -38.22 -7.79 -21.90
CA CYS A 7 -38.00 -8.02 -23.32
C CYS A 7 -39.02 -7.28 -24.19
N HIS A 8 -38.61 -6.82 -25.38
CA HIS A 8 -39.53 -6.25 -26.36
C HIS A 8 -40.66 -7.25 -26.71
N SER A 9 -41.85 -6.76 -27.08
CA SER A 9 -42.99 -7.63 -27.47
C SER A 9 -42.66 -8.53 -28.69
N GLN A 10 -41.74 -8.07 -29.53
CA GLN A 10 -41.18 -8.81 -30.66
C GLN A 10 -39.85 -9.51 -30.36
N ALA A 11 -39.51 -9.71 -29.08
CA ALA A 11 -38.39 -10.52 -28.63
C ALA A 11 -38.86 -11.78 -27.89
N THR A 12 -38.03 -12.82 -27.94
CA THR A 12 -38.19 -14.07 -27.20
C THR A 12 -37.22 -14.06 -26.03
N CYS A 13 -37.73 -14.30 -24.83
CA CYS A 13 -36.91 -14.46 -23.64
C CYS A 13 -36.35 -15.90 -23.59
N LEU A 14 -35.03 -16.03 -23.64
CA LEU A 14 -34.32 -17.31 -23.60
C LEU A 14 -33.71 -17.52 -22.22
N LYS A 15 -33.87 -18.73 -21.69
CA LYS A 15 -33.15 -19.23 -20.52
C LYS A 15 -31.93 -19.99 -20.99
N LEU A 16 -30.75 -19.46 -20.71
CA LEU A 16 -29.49 -20.17 -20.91
C LEU A 16 -29.19 -20.95 -19.63
N GLU A 17 -29.25 -22.28 -19.74
CA GLU A 17 -28.80 -23.21 -18.72
C GLU A 17 -27.38 -23.65 -19.06
N THR A 18 -26.43 -23.33 -18.18
CA THR A 18 -25.06 -23.86 -18.25
C THR A 18 -24.92 -24.92 -17.16
N GLU A 19 -24.78 -26.19 -17.56
CA GLU A 19 -24.42 -27.28 -16.66
C GLU A 19 -22.92 -27.23 -16.36
N ASP A 20 -22.56 -26.66 -15.21
CA ASP A 20 -21.30 -26.95 -14.54
C ASP A 20 -21.60 -27.69 -13.23
N THR A 21 -20.85 -28.75 -12.97
CA THR A 21 -21.05 -29.73 -11.89
C THR A 21 -20.83 -29.11 -10.50
N SER A 22 -21.83 -28.35 -10.03
CA SER A 22 -22.26 -28.23 -8.61
C SER A 22 -23.30 -27.13 -8.35
N SER A 23 -23.74 -26.34 -9.34
CA SER A 23 -24.92 -25.47 -9.20
C SER A 23 -25.44 -24.95 -10.55
N THR A 24 -26.73 -25.11 -10.83
CA THR A 24 -27.41 -24.53 -12.00
C THR A 24 -27.61 -23.02 -11.84
N SER A 25 -26.98 -22.20 -12.69
CA SER A 25 -27.28 -20.76 -12.80
C SER A 25 -28.04 -20.49 -14.08
N THR A 26 -29.28 -19.98 -13.96
CA THR A 26 -30.13 -19.67 -15.11
C THR A 26 -29.94 -18.19 -15.49
N THR A 27 -29.39 -17.93 -16.68
CA THR A 27 -29.24 -16.54 -17.18
C THR A 27 -30.33 -16.26 -18.23
N LEU A 28 -31.06 -15.16 -18.07
CA LEU A 28 -32.12 -14.73 -19.01
C LEU A 28 -31.58 -13.72 -20.03
N SER A 29 -31.76 -13.99 -21.33
CA SER A 29 -31.47 -13.08 -22.44
C SER A 29 -32.72 -12.82 -23.30
N CYS A 30 -32.83 -11.63 -23.90
CA CYS A 30 -33.88 -11.31 -24.87
C CYS A 30 -33.29 -11.38 -26.27
N GLN A 31 -33.96 -12.05 -27.20
CA GLN A 31 -33.52 -12.13 -28.60
C GLN A 31 -34.70 -11.78 -29.52
N CYS A 32 -34.52 -10.83 -30.45
CA CYS A 32 -35.57 -10.46 -31.40
C CYS A 32 -36.03 -11.66 -32.23
N LYS A 33 -37.34 -11.74 -32.50
CA LYS A 33 -37.96 -12.80 -33.31
C LYS A 33 -37.54 -12.68 -34.77
N ASP A 34 -37.65 -13.78 -35.52
CA ASP A 34 -37.31 -13.81 -36.94
C ASP A 34 -38.07 -12.74 -37.73
N GLY A 35 -37.33 -11.94 -38.50
CA GLY A 35 -37.85 -10.76 -39.19
C GLY A 35 -37.61 -9.43 -38.47
N PHE A 36 -37.10 -9.45 -37.22
CA PHE A 36 -36.75 -8.26 -36.44
C PHE A 36 -35.28 -8.26 -36.02
N VAL A 37 -34.65 -7.08 -35.94
CA VAL A 37 -33.25 -6.90 -35.51
C VAL A 37 -33.13 -5.88 -34.38
N GLY A 38 -32.15 -6.06 -33.48
CA GLY A 38 -31.90 -5.18 -32.35
C GLY A 38 -31.32 -5.91 -31.13
N ASP A 39 -31.32 -5.27 -29.97
CA ASP A 39 -30.68 -5.76 -28.73
C ASP A 39 -31.60 -6.64 -27.85
N GLY A 40 -32.80 -6.95 -28.34
CA GLY A 40 -33.82 -7.74 -27.62
C GLY A 40 -34.68 -6.92 -26.66
N ILE A 41 -34.29 -5.69 -26.34
CA ILE A 41 -35.10 -4.70 -25.62
C ILE A 41 -35.78 -3.75 -26.61
N ASN A 42 -35.11 -3.46 -27.73
CA ASN A 42 -35.63 -2.78 -28.90
C ASN A 42 -35.48 -3.71 -30.11
N CYS A 43 -36.59 -4.02 -30.80
CA CYS A 43 -36.58 -4.88 -31.99
C CYS A 43 -37.32 -4.19 -33.14
N TYR A 44 -36.65 -4.05 -34.28
CA TYR A 44 -37.11 -3.31 -35.45
C TYR A 44 -37.40 -4.24 -36.63
N ASP A 45 -38.51 -4.06 -37.35
CA ASP A 45 -38.90 -4.92 -38.48
C ASP A 45 -37.99 -4.69 -39.70
N VAL A 46 -37.35 -5.75 -40.16
CA VAL A 46 -36.37 -5.69 -41.26
C VAL A 46 -37.04 -5.42 -42.62
N LYS A 47 -38.31 -5.79 -42.81
CA LYS A 47 -39.03 -5.58 -44.08
C LYS A 47 -39.62 -4.19 -44.19
N GLU A 48 -40.04 -3.58 -43.09
CA GLU A 48 -40.52 -2.19 -43.08
C GLU A 48 -39.35 -1.18 -43.11
N CYS A 49 -38.26 -1.46 -42.40
CA CYS A 49 -37.12 -0.53 -42.29
C CYS A 49 -36.06 -0.69 -43.40
N GLY A 50 -36.21 -1.68 -44.30
CA GLY A 50 -35.23 -2.00 -45.34
C GLY A 50 -35.40 -1.27 -46.68
N ALA A 51 -36.51 -0.57 -46.91
CA ALA A 51 -36.84 -0.01 -48.23
C ALA A 51 -36.72 1.52 -48.36
N ASP A 52 -36.92 2.31 -47.30
CA ASP A 52 -36.65 3.76 -47.28
C ASP A 52 -36.53 4.26 -45.83
N SER A 53 -35.49 5.02 -45.54
CA SER A 53 -34.87 5.29 -44.23
C SER A 53 -35.69 6.13 -43.22
N SER A 54 -36.86 5.67 -42.78
CA SER A 54 -37.69 6.41 -41.79
C SER A 54 -37.85 5.77 -40.40
N CYS A 55 -37.24 4.60 -40.15
CA CYS A 55 -37.40 3.90 -38.85
C CYS A 55 -36.52 4.43 -37.71
N CYS A 56 -35.44 5.16 -38.02
CA CYS A 56 -34.54 5.67 -37.00
C CYS A 56 -34.89 7.12 -36.65
N SER A 57 -34.85 7.43 -35.35
CA SER A 57 -34.96 8.81 -34.89
C SER A 57 -33.79 9.64 -35.46
N ALA A 58 -33.99 10.95 -35.63
CA ALA A 58 -32.91 11.83 -36.07
C ALA A 58 -31.66 11.65 -35.18
N GLY A 59 -30.48 11.56 -35.80
CA GLY A 59 -29.22 11.25 -35.12
C GLY A 59 -28.87 9.75 -35.04
N TYR A 60 -29.66 8.87 -35.66
CA TYR A 60 -29.37 7.43 -35.73
C TYR A 60 -29.45 6.90 -37.16
N GLU A 61 -28.53 6.02 -37.55
CA GLU A 61 -28.50 5.34 -38.85
C GLU A 61 -28.94 3.88 -38.75
N TRP A 62 -29.56 3.37 -39.80
CA TRP A 62 -30.02 1.99 -39.85
C TRP A 62 -28.88 1.02 -40.17
N SER A 63 -28.66 0.05 -39.28
CA SER A 63 -27.76 -1.08 -39.47
C SER A 63 -28.55 -2.37 -39.67
N PRO A 64 -28.37 -3.10 -40.79
CA PRO A 64 -29.04 -4.38 -41.03
C PRO A 64 -28.74 -5.47 -39.97
N LYS A 65 -27.69 -5.29 -39.17
CA LYS A 65 -27.26 -6.23 -38.12
C LYS A 65 -27.61 -5.78 -36.70
N GLN A 66 -27.73 -4.48 -36.47
CA GLN A 66 -27.83 -3.90 -35.12
C GLN A 66 -29.07 -3.01 -34.91
N GLY A 67 -29.88 -2.77 -35.95
CA GLY A 67 -30.99 -1.81 -35.89
C GLY A 67 -30.50 -0.36 -35.98
N CYS A 68 -31.19 0.59 -35.35
CA CYS A 68 -30.77 1.99 -35.33
C CYS A 68 -29.56 2.21 -34.42
N VAL A 69 -28.45 2.68 -35.00
CA VAL A 69 -27.17 2.96 -34.34
C VAL A 69 -26.92 4.46 -34.32
N ASP A 70 -26.40 4.98 -33.22
CA ASP A 70 -26.07 6.40 -33.07
C ASP A 70 -25.09 6.87 -34.14
N ILE A 71 -25.39 7.99 -34.81
CA ILE A 71 -24.48 8.59 -35.80
C ILE A 71 -23.45 9.40 -35.02
N ASP A 72 -22.17 9.06 -35.14
CA ASP A 72 -21.12 9.89 -34.57
C ASP A 72 -20.79 11.06 -35.50
N GLU A 73 -21.53 12.16 -35.38
CA GLU A 73 -21.34 13.33 -36.24
C GLU A 73 -19.98 14.01 -36.03
N CYS A 74 -19.33 13.77 -34.89
CA CYS A 74 -18.00 14.30 -34.60
C CYS A 74 -16.86 13.49 -35.23
N SER A 75 -17.14 12.26 -35.68
CA SER A 75 -16.20 11.40 -36.41
C SER A 75 -16.29 11.55 -37.94
N LEU A 76 -17.19 12.40 -38.45
CA LEU A 76 -17.30 12.71 -39.87
C LEU A 76 -16.07 13.50 -40.37
N THR A 77 -15.75 13.35 -41.66
CA THR A 77 -14.55 13.96 -42.28
C THR A 77 -14.52 15.49 -42.25
N GLN A 78 -15.67 16.13 -42.05
CA GLN A 78 -15.78 17.56 -41.75
C GLN A 78 -16.55 17.71 -40.43
N SER A 79 -15.88 18.30 -39.42
CA SER A 79 -16.50 18.57 -38.12
C SER A 79 -17.72 19.50 -38.29
N PRO A 80 -18.87 19.19 -37.69
CA PRO A 80 -20.07 20.02 -37.78
C PRO A 80 -19.98 21.31 -36.92
N CYS A 81 -18.93 21.45 -36.11
CA CYS A 81 -18.70 22.61 -35.25
C CYS A 81 -17.77 23.66 -35.88
N GLY A 82 -17.99 24.95 -35.55
CA GLY A 82 -17.17 26.05 -36.06
C GLY A 82 -15.70 25.96 -35.62
N ALA A 83 -14.78 26.63 -36.34
CA ALA A 83 -13.32 26.50 -36.20
C ALA A 83 -12.73 26.79 -34.78
N SER A 84 -13.53 27.28 -33.84
CA SER A 84 -13.14 27.57 -32.44
C SER A 84 -13.91 26.75 -31.39
N GLN A 85 -14.69 25.77 -31.84
CA GLN A 85 -15.49 24.85 -31.04
C GLN A 85 -15.02 23.41 -31.22
N PHE A 86 -15.07 22.61 -30.16
CA PHE A 86 -14.85 21.16 -30.23
C PHE A 86 -16.20 20.44 -30.25
N CYS A 87 -16.32 19.42 -31.11
CA CYS A 87 -17.51 18.59 -31.25
C CYS A 87 -17.47 17.44 -30.24
N GLN A 88 -18.51 17.29 -29.42
CA GLN A 88 -18.69 16.15 -28.53
C GLN A 88 -19.91 15.35 -28.95
N ASN A 89 -19.71 14.08 -29.35
CA ASN A 89 -20.81 13.19 -29.72
C ASN A 89 -21.63 12.78 -28.50
N THR A 90 -22.95 12.78 -28.63
CA THR A 90 -23.93 12.42 -27.60
C THR A 90 -24.95 11.48 -28.21
N GLN A 91 -25.69 10.73 -27.38
CA GLN A 91 -26.63 9.75 -27.91
C GLN A 91 -27.77 10.45 -28.69
N GLY A 92 -27.77 10.30 -30.01
CA GLY A 92 -28.70 10.88 -30.97
C GLY A 92 -28.37 12.31 -31.43
N SER A 93 -27.20 12.87 -31.09
CA SER A 93 -26.82 14.24 -31.47
C SER A 93 -25.37 14.59 -31.13
N PHE A 94 -24.95 15.84 -31.35
CA PHE A 94 -23.64 16.35 -30.95
C PHE A 94 -23.73 17.74 -30.30
N GLU A 95 -22.73 18.09 -29.48
CA GLU A 95 -22.62 19.41 -28.84
C GLU A 95 -21.32 20.14 -29.25
N CYS A 96 -21.43 21.42 -29.62
CA CYS A 96 -20.29 22.28 -29.99
C CYS A 96 -19.88 23.23 -28.85
N VAL A 97 -18.74 22.97 -28.22
CA VAL A 97 -18.34 23.67 -26.98
C VAL A 97 -17.22 24.69 -27.24
N THR A 98 -17.41 25.97 -26.82
CA THR A 98 -16.38 27.04 -26.88
C THR A 98 -15.63 27.21 -25.55
N ASN A 99 -14.30 27.31 -25.60
CA ASN A 99 -13.45 27.51 -24.42
C ASN A 99 -13.41 28.97 -23.93
N LEU A 100 -14.16 29.30 -22.87
CA LEU A 100 -13.97 30.56 -22.11
C LEU A 100 -14.11 30.34 -20.59
N ALA A 101 -13.19 29.58 -19.99
CA ALA A 101 -12.87 29.68 -18.56
C ALA A 101 -11.58 28.91 -18.21
N ARG A 102 -10.43 29.57 -18.36
CA ARG A 102 -9.13 29.02 -17.95
C ARG A 102 -8.83 29.40 -16.50
N ARG A 103 -9.07 28.50 -15.54
CA ARG A 103 -8.30 28.47 -14.27
C ARG A 103 -7.98 27.04 -13.82
N LYS A 104 -6.70 26.70 -14.02
CA LYS A 104 -5.89 25.64 -13.37
C LYS A 104 -6.42 24.19 -13.41
N ARG A 105 -6.11 23.52 -14.52
CA ARG A 105 -5.57 22.15 -14.54
C ARG A 105 -4.58 22.05 -15.70
N SER A 106 -3.29 21.97 -15.39
CA SER A 106 -2.28 21.56 -16.36
C SER A 106 -2.42 20.05 -16.55
N VAL A 107 -3.19 19.64 -17.55
CA VAL A 107 -2.92 18.37 -18.24
C VAL A 107 -1.94 18.73 -19.36
N ALA A 108 -0.83 18.01 -19.42
CA ALA A 108 0.20 18.22 -20.42
C ALA A 108 -0.42 18.12 -21.83
N GLN A 109 -0.29 19.19 -22.62
CA GLN A 109 -0.44 19.11 -24.06
C GLN A 109 0.73 18.25 -24.57
N SER A 110 0.45 17.08 -25.13
CA SER A 110 1.35 16.47 -26.10
C SER A 110 1.35 17.39 -27.32
N ALA A 111 2.53 17.85 -27.72
CA ALA A 111 2.67 18.60 -28.96
C ALA A 111 2.31 17.66 -30.13
N GLN A 112 1.20 17.94 -30.82
CA GLN A 112 0.83 17.23 -32.05
C GLN A 112 1.71 17.74 -33.19
N PHE A 113 2.57 16.88 -33.71
CA PHE A 113 3.25 17.06 -34.99
C PHE A 113 2.72 16.03 -35.99
N SER A 114 2.56 16.43 -37.25
CA SER A 114 2.16 15.56 -38.37
C SER A 114 3.17 14.43 -38.59
N CYS A 115 2.72 13.19 -38.68
CA CYS A 115 3.58 12.02 -38.89
C CYS A 115 3.72 11.71 -40.38
N GLY A 116 4.81 12.17 -41.02
CA GLY A 116 5.05 11.87 -42.44
C GLY A 116 3.92 12.32 -43.39
N GLY A 117 3.16 13.36 -43.01
CA GLY A 117 2.03 13.87 -43.78
C GLY A 117 0.65 13.28 -43.43
N VAL A 118 0.56 12.38 -42.44
CA VAL A 118 -0.72 11.76 -42.02
C VAL A 118 -0.92 11.87 -40.50
N LEU A 119 -2.17 11.90 -40.05
CA LEU A 119 -2.54 11.88 -38.63
C LEU A 119 -2.69 10.44 -38.14
N CYS A 120 -2.12 10.12 -36.97
CA CYS A 120 -2.19 8.77 -36.43
C CYS A 120 -3.56 8.43 -35.83
N PRO A 121 -4.07 7.19 -36.02
CA PRO A 121 -5.33 6.73 -35.41
C PRO A 121 -5.29 6.70 -33.87
N HIS A 122 -6.47 6.66 -33.24
CA HIS A 122 -6.61 6.69 -31.79
C HIS A 122 -5.91 5.48 -31.12
N GLY A 123 -4.96 5.76 -30.24
CA GLY A 123 -4.14 4.73 -29.57
C GLY A 123 -2.79 4.44 -30.25
N MET A 124 -2.43 5.13 -31.34
CA MET A 124 -1.13 5.02 -32.02
C MET A 124 -0.29 6.30 -31.90
N ASP A 125 1.03 6.16 -31.75
CA ASP A 125 1.98 7.28 -31.72
C ASP A 125 2.80 7.37 -33.03
N CYS A 126 3.26 8.57 -33.36
CA CYS A 126 4.15 8.79 -34.50
C CYS A 126 5.60 8.43 -34.15
N ILE A 127 6.14 7.41 -34.80
CA ILE A 127 7.51 6.96 -34.60
C ILE A 127 8.32 7.09 -35.89
N THR A 128 9.61 7.41 -35.78
CA THR A 128 10.52 7.51 -36.94
C THR A 128 11.39 6.27 -37.01
N LEU A 129 11.17 5.41 -38.00
CA LEU A 129 11.95 4.20 -38.22
C LEU A 129 12.80 4.39 -39.48
N ASN A 130 14.13 4.24 -39.36
CA ASN A 130 15.09 4.40 -40.46
C ASN A 130 14.92 5.69 -41.29
N GLY A 131 14.56 6.80 -40.63
CA GLY A 131 14.43 8.13 -41.25
C GLY A 131 13.07 8.42 -41.90
N THR A 132 12.09 7.52 -41.82
CA THR A 132 10.71 7.75 -42.26
C THR A 132 9.75 7.70 -41.06
N ALA A 133 8.81 8.65 -41.01
CA ALA A 133 7.84 8.78 -39.91
C ALA A 133 6.56 8.00 -40.23
N SER A 134 6.17 7.07 -39.37
CA SER A 134 4.93 6.27 -39.50
C SER A 134 4.21 6.13 -38.15
N CYS A 135 2.90 5.94 -38.21
CA CYS A 135 2.06 5.69 -37.03
C CYS A 135 2.16 4.24 -36.58
N ALA A 136 2.34 4.00 -35.28
CA ALA A 136 2.44 2.65 -34.73
C ALA A 136 1.84 2.53 -33.32
N ASP A 137 1.45 1.32 -32.92
CA ASP A 137 0.94 1.04 -31.57
C ASP A 137 2.07 1.22 -30.53
N PRO A 138 1.89 2.08 -29.51
CA PRO A 138 2.90 2.30 -28.49
C PRO A 138 3.25 1.02 -27.73
N CYS A 139 2.34 0.08 -27.57
CA CYS A 139 2.58 -1.16 -26.83
C CYS A 139 3.46 -2.14 -27.61
N GLU A 140 3.37 -2.17 -28.94
CA GLU A 140 4.21 -3.05 -29.76
C GLU A 140 5.60 -2.46 -30.02
N HIS A 141 5.76 -1.13 -29.99
CA HIS A 141 7.04 -0.45 -30.30
C HIS A 141 7.74 0.26 -29.13
N TYR A 142 7.09 0.57 -28.00
CA TYR A 142 7.75 1.10 -26.80
C TYR A 142 8.22 0.02 -25.81
N THR A 143 8.19 -1.26 -26.17
CA THR A 143 8.84 -2.32 -25.37
C THR A 143 10.38 -2.32 -25.45
N VAL A 144 10.98 -1.20 -25.86
CA VAL A 144 12.41 -0.90 -25.67
C VAL A 144 12.56 0.41 -24.88
N LEU A 145 12.19 0.39 -23.61
CA LEU A 145 12.74 1.28 -22.58
C LEU A 145 13.22 0.51 -21.35
N ASP A 146 13.59 -0.75 -21.51
CA ASP A 146 14.32 -1.49 -20.49
C ASP A 146 15.60 -2.08 -21.10
N GLU A 147 16.66 -1.28 -21.08
CA GLU A 147 18.06 -1.69 -21.28
C GLU A 147 18.96 -0.58 -20.67
N PRO A 148 20.21 -0.88 -20.28
CA PRO A 148 20.70 -0.86 -18.92
C PRO A 148 21.51 0.41 -18.63
N TRP A 149 20.90 1.39 -17.95
CA TRP A 149 21.65 2.54 -17.43
C TRP A 149 21.83 2.45 -15.91
N ARG A 150 22.93 1.80 -15.49
CA ARG A 150 23.83 2.14 -14.34
C ARG A 150 24.50 0.93 -13.68
N ALA A 151 25.38 0.26 -14.42
CA ALA A 151 26.61 -0.26 -13.82
C ALA A 151 27.79 0.35 -14.57
N THR A 152 28.49 1.25 -13.90
CA THR A 152 29.88 1.56 -14.19
C THR A 152 30.75 0.38 -13.75
N ASP A 153 31.81 0.16 -14.54
CA ASP A 153 33.05 -0.57 -14.28
C ASP A 153 33.05 -2.10 -14.47
N TYR A 154 33.69 -2.57 -15.55
CA TYR A 154 34.99 -3.25 -15.39
C TYR A 154 35.77 -3.33 -16.72
N THR A 155 37.08 -3.09 -16.61
CA THR A 155 38.13 -3.15 -17.62
C THR A 155 38.51 -4.59 -17.98
N GLY A 156 38.83 -4.89 -19.24
CA GLY A 156 39.67 -6.04 -19.58
C GLY A 156 39.44 -6.71 -20.93
N GLN A 157 40.37 -6.43 -21.85
CA GLN A 157 40.80 -7.23 -23.01
C GLN A 157 39.93 -7.31 -24.28
N VAL A 158 40.57 -6.77 -25.32
CA VAL A 158 40.34 -6.90 -26.76
C VAL A 158 40.39 -8.36 -27.19
N HIS A 159 39.41 -8.82 -27.96
CA HIS A 159 39.58 -9.63 -29.16
C HIS A 159 38.30 -9.62 -30.01
N SER A 160 38.38 -9.04 -31.21
CA SER A 160 37.41 -9.20 -32.30
C SER A 160 37.57 -10.60 -32.93
N PRO A 161 36.53 -11.22 -33.53
CA PRO A 161 36.22 -10.87 -34.91
C PRO A 161 34.74 -10.94 -35.36
N THR A 162 34.45 -10.08 -36.34
CA THR A 162 33.56 -10.25 -37.52
C THR A 162 32.05 -10.46 -37.40
N ALA A 163 31.35 -9.64 -38.17
CA ALA A 163 29.91 -9.49 -38.32
C ALA A 163 29.24 -10.58 -39.17
N THR A 164 27.99 -10.92 -38.81
CA THR A 164 26.90 -11.20 -39.77
C THR A 164 25.52 -11.15 -39.06
N SER A 165 24.65 -10.28 -39.59
CA SER A 165 23.17 -10.26 -39.49
C SER A 165 22.49 -10.81 -38.22
N ALA A 166 22.14 -9.92 -37.28
CA ALA A 166 21.18 -10.23 -36.20
C ALA A 166 19.73 -9.93 -36.65
N ALA A 167 18.92 -10.98 -36.72
CA ALA A 167 17.46 -10.92 -36.80
C ALA A 167 16.86 -10.35 -35.48
N PRO A 168 15.62 -9.81 -35.48
CA PRO A 168 15.01 -9.28 -34.27
C PRO A 168 14.76 -10.40 -33.25
N VAL A 169 15.33 -10.24 -32.06
CA VAL A 169 15.15 -11.16 -30.92
C VAL A 169 13.72 -11.00 -30.39
N GLN A 170 12.83 -11.89 -30.81
CA GLN A 170 11.53 -12.10 -30.19
C GLN A 170 11.72 -12.79 -28.83
N PHE A 171 11.29 -12.16 -27.74
CA PHE A 171 11.28 -12.81 -26.42
C PHE A 171 10.24 -13.94 -26.41
N SER A 172 10.76 -15.15 -26.36
CA SER A 172 10.01 -16.39 -26.28
C SER A 172 10.08 -16.92 -24.84
N CYS A 173 9.00 -17.53 -24.36
CA CYS A 173 8.92 -18.11 -23.03
C CYS A 173 9.81 -19.36 -22.97
N GLY A 174 11.07 -19.21 -22.61
CA GLY A 174 12.05 -20.30 -22.68
C GLY A 174 12.25 -20.87 -24.09
N GLY A 175 12.05 -20.06 -25.14
CA GLY A 175 12.17 -20.51 -26.53
C GLY A 175 10.85 -20.69 -27.30
N VAL A 176 9.68 -20.61 -26.65
CA VAL A 176 8.37 -20.88 -27.30
C VAL A 176 7.35 -19.74 -27.07
N ARG A 177 6.45 -19.50 -28.04
CA ARG A 177 5.32 -18.55 -27.92
C ARG A 177 4.16 -19.24 -27.18
N CYS A 178 3.60 -18.60 -26.16
CA CYS A 178 2.54 -19.21 -25.37
C CYS A 178 1.22 -19.34 -26.15
N PRO A 179 0.45 -20.44 -25.97
CA PRO A 179 -0.87 -20.60 -26.58
C PRO A 179 -1.85 -19.50 -26.18
N HIS A 180 -2.90 -19.31 -26.99
CA HIS A 180 -3.94 -18.32 -26.72
C HIS A 180 -4.61 -18.58 -25.36
N GLY A 181 -4.63 -17.58 -24.47
CA GLY A 181 -5.15 -17.73 -23.10
C GLY A 181 -4.11 -18.16 -22.05
N MET A 182 -2.82 -18.27 -22.40
CA MET A 182 -1.73 -18.58 -21.47
C MET A 182 -0.72 -17.44 -21.35
N ASP A 183 -0.21 -17.21 -20.13
CA ASP A 183 0.83 -16.21 -19.84
C ASP A 183 2.21 -16.86 -19.64
N CYS A 184 3.26 -16.15 -20.03
CA CYS A 184 4.64 -16.56 -19.76
C CYS A 184 5.05 -16.14 -18.35
N ILE A 185 5.41 -17.10 -17.51
CA ILE A 185 5.80 -16.88 -16.11
C ILE A 185 7.14 -17.55 -15.79
N THR A 186 7.92 -16.96 -14.88
CA THR A 186 9.18 -17.53 -14.40
C THR A 186 9.00 -18.19 -13.04
N LEU A 187 9.20 -19.51 -12.98
CA LEU A 187 9.12 -20.31 -11.75
C LEU A 187 10.48 -20.96 -11.49
N ASN A 188 11.04 -20.76 -10.30
CA ASN A 188 12.33 -21.33 -9.89
C ASN A 188 13.46 -21.09 -10.91
N GLY A 189 13.44 -19.93 -11.58
CA GLY A 189 14.44 -19.55 -12.58
C GLY A 189 14.20 -20.05 -14.00
N ALA A 190 13.09 -20.76 -14.28
CA ALA A 190 12.73 -21.23 -15.62
C ALA A 190 11.44 -20.59 -16.13
N ALA A 191 11.44 -20.08 -17.37
CA ALA A 191 10.27 -19.50 -18.02
C ALA A 191 9.38 -20.60 -18.62
N ARG A 192 8.07 -20.58 -18.32
CA ARG A 192 7.07 -21.55 -18.82
C ARG A 192 5.74 -20.87 -19.13
N CYS A 193 5.02 -21.38 -20.12
CA CYS A 193 3.65 -20.96 -20.42
C CYS A 193 2.66 -21.67 -19.49
N ALA A 194 1.78 -20.92 -18.84
CA ALA A 194 0.78 -21.48 -17.92
C ALA A 194 -0.59 -20.80 -18.08
N ASP A 195 -1.64 -21.54 -17.75
CA ASP A 195 -3.00 -21.00 -17.63
C ASP A 195 -3.04 -19.98 -16.47
N PRO A 196 -3.37 -18.71 -16.74
CA PRO A 196 -3.46 -17.65 -15.75
C PRO A 196 -4.44 -18.03 -14.64
N CYS A 197 -5.59 -18.63 -14.97
CA CYS A 197 -6.64 -18.99 -14.01
C CYS A 197 -6.18 -20.06 -13.01
N GLN A 198 -5.41 -21.06 -13.45
CA GLN A 198 -4.85 -22.08 -12.55
C GLN A 198 -3.73 -21.50 -11.65
N HIS A 199 -2.97 -20.51 -12.13
CA HIS A 199 -1.92 -19.85 -11.34
C HIS A 199 -2.44 -18.74 -10.42
N TYR A 200 -3.54 -18.08 -10.75
CA TYR A 200 -4.19 -17.14 -9.85
C TYR A 200 -4.83 -17.87 -8.66
N SER A 201 -5.38 -19.07 -8.86
CA SER A 201 -5.74 -19.94 -7.73
C SER A 201 -4.52 -20.33 -6.89
N VAL A 202 -3.35 -20.59 -7.49
CA VAL A 202 -2.11 -20.87 -6.73
C VAL A 202 -1.64 -19.64 -5.94
N LEU A 203 -1.76 -18.43 -6.47
CA LEU A 203 -1.48 -17.20 -5.72
C LEU A 203 -2.47 -16.97 -4.58
N ASP A 204 -3.76 -17.21 -4.84
CA ASP A 204 -4.82 -17.14 -3.84
C ASP A 204 -4.63 -18.20 -2.74
N ASP A 205 -4.27 -19.43 -3.12
CA ASP A 205 -3.94 -20.54 -2.22
C ASP A 205 -2.62 -20.30 -1.48
N PHE A 206 -1.62 -19.66 -2.09
CA PHE A 206 -0.35 -19.30 -1.46
C PHE A 206 -0.54 -18.23 -0.39
N TRP A 207 -1.32 -17.18 -0.66
CA TRP A 207 -1.64 -16.15 0.33
C TRP A 207 -2.67 -16.60 1.37
N ARG A 208 -3.45 -17.64 1.07
CA ARG A 208 -4.19 -18.42 2.07
C ARG A 208 -3.26 -19.29 2.92
N SER A 209 -2.22 -19.85 2.31
CA SER A 209 -1.25 -20.79 2.90
C SER A 209 -0.16 -20.06 3.69
N THR A 210 -0.57 -19.41 4.76
CA THR A 210 0.19 -19.52 6.00
C THR A 210 -0.63 -20.43 6.91
N ASP A 211 -0.53 -21.72 6.57
CA ASP A 211 -0.84 -22.89 7.38
C ASP A 211 -2.32 -23.15 7.74
N TYR A 212 -3.11 -23.65 6.77
CA TYR A 212 -4.41 -24.30 7.04
C TYR A 212 -4.29 -25.44 8.08
N ARG A 213 -3.10 -26.05 8.26
CA ARG A 213 -2.87 -27.06 9.29
C ARG A 213 -2.92 -26.49 10.71
N THR A 214 -2.63 -25.20 10.93
CA THR A 214 -2.79 -24.59 12.26
C THR A 214 -4.26 -24.37 12.60
N TYR A 215 -5.11 -24.06 11.61
CA TYR A 215 -6.55 -23.85 11.80
C TYR A 215 -7.27 -25.14 12.21
N GLU A 216 -6.94 -26.30 11.61
CA GLU A 216 -7.51 -27.59 12.05
C GLU A 216 -6.97 -28.04 13.42
N ARG A 217 -5.70 -27.74 13.74
CA ARG A 217 -5.08 -28.12 15.02
C ARG A 217 -5.62 -27.33 16.22
N PHE A 218 -6.16 -26.13 15.96
CA PHE A 218 -6.85 -25.27 16.93
C PHE A 218 -8.32 -25.08 16.50
N GLN A 219 -9.05 -26.15 16.19
CA GLN A 219 -10.50 -26.11 16.34
C GLN A 219 -10.81 -26.34 17.83
N PRO A 220 -11.18 -25.31 18.61
CA PRO A 220 -11.97 -25.60 19.78
C PRO A 220 -13.34 -26.04 19.26
N THR A 221 -13.90 -27.12 19.81
CA THR A 221 -15.29 -27.50 19.60
C THR A 221 -16.20 -26.43 20.21
N TYR A 222 -16.31 -25.27 19.56
CA TYR A 222 -17.27 -24.24 19.90
C TYR A 222 -18.55 -24.53 19.11
N THR A 223 -19.53 -25.05 19.82
CA THR A 223 -20.93 -24.89 19.45
C THR A 223 -21.21 -23.40 19.34
N TYR A 224 -21.44 -22.91 18.12
CA TYR A 224 -22.07 -21.61 17.93
C TYR A 224 -23.42 -21.65 18.64
N SER A 225 -23.49 -21.07 19.85
CA SER A 225 -24.78 -20.66 20.36
C SER A 225 -25.23 -19.50 19.47
N ASN A 226 -26.18 -19.78 18.58
CA ASN A 226 -26.97 -18.74 17.90
C ASN A 226 -27.82 -18.03 18.97
N THR A 227 -27.16 -17.27 19.83
CA THR A 227 -27.83 -16.30 20.66
C THR A 227 -27.99 -15.10 19.76
N TYR A 228 -29.14 -15.00 19.09
CA TYR A 228 -29.58 -13.77 18.47
C TYR A 228 -29.35 -12.61 19.45
N CYS A 229 -28.93 -11.45 18.97
CA CYS A 229 -28.70 -10.22 19.76
C CYS A 229 -29.97 -9.68 20.46
N TYR A 230 -30.97 -10.51 20.73
CA TYR A 230 -32.17 -10.22 21.51
C TYR A 230 -31.98 -10.62 22.97
N HIS A 231 -31.04 -9.98 23.67
CA HIS A 231 -31.25 -9.77 25.11
C HIS A 231 -32.17 -8.56 25.27
N ARG A 232 -33.49 -8.78 25.24
CA ARG A 232 -34.44 -7.86 25.88
C ARG A 232 -34.09 -7.85 27.36
N ASN A 233 -33.83 -6.66 27.90
CA ASN A 233 -33.47 -6.34 29.29
C ASN A 233 -31.98 -6.38 29.64
N SER A 234 -31.24 -5.41 29.11
CA SER A 234 -30.19 -4.68 29.84
C SER A 234 -29.90 -3.38 29.07
N HIS A 235 -29.74 -2.26 29.77
CA HIS A 235 -29.39 -0.94 29.21
C HIS A 235 -27.97 -0.92 28.60
N TYR A 236 -27.71 -1.74 27.57
CA TYR A 236 -26.46 -1.63 26.80
C TYR A 236 -26.64 -0.55 25.74
N HIS A 237 -25.96 0.58 25.95
CA HIS A 237 -25.87 1.66 24.97
C HIS A 237 -25.04 1.16 23.78
N TYR A 238 -25.68 0.82 22.67
CA TYR A 238 -24.98 0.50 21.43
C TYR A 238 -24.31 1.76 20.89
N HIS A 239 -23.19 1.57 20.18
CA HIS A 239 -22.57 2.66 19.45
C HIS A 239 -23.45 3.00 18.24
N SER A 240 -24.02 4.20 18.24
CA SER A 240 -24.74 4.73 17.08
C SER A 240 -23.85 5.72 16.34
N VAL A 241 -23.76 5.57 15.02
CA VAL A 241 -23.17 6.57 14.13
C VAL A 241 -24.21 7.60 13.73
N THR A 242 -23.78 8.87 13.64
CA THR A 242 -24.66 9.98 13.27
C THR A 242 -24.56 10.28 11.77
N GLU A 243 -25.64 10.76 11.19
CA GLU A 243 -25.68 11.20 9.79
C GLU A 243 -24.63 12.28 9.49
N LYS A 244 -24.42 13.19 10.44
CA LYS A 244 -23.41 14.25 10.33
C LYS A 244 -22.01 13.67 10.18
N ASP A 245 -21.69 12.59 10.88
CA ASP A 245 -20.39 11.93 10.79
C ASP A 245 -20.23 11.22 9.44
N VAL A 246 -21.27 10.53 8.97
CA VAL A 246 -21.30 9.88 7.65
C VAL A 246 -21.13 10.91 6.53
N LEU A 247 -21.92 11.99 6.55
CA LEU A 247 -21.86 13.09 5.59
C LEU A 247 -20.47 13.73 5.54
N LYS A 248 -19.89 14.03 6.71
CA LYS A 248 -18.54 14.59 6.82
C LYS A 248 -17.50 13.64 6.24
N LEU A 249 -17.67 12.34 6.41
CA LEU A 249 -16.76 11.32 5.91
C LEU A 249 -16.86 11.17 4.38
N PHE A 250 -18.07 11.15 3.85
CA PHE A 250 -18.34 11.06 2.40
C PHE A 250 -17.83 12.28 1.63
N ARG A 251 -18.07 13.50 2.13
CA ARG A 251 -17.53 14.73 1.52
C ARG A 251 -16.00 14.78 1.46
N LYS A 252 -15.31 14.04 2.34
CA LYS A 252 -13.83 13.98 2.42
C LYS A 252 -13.21 12.92 1.51
N GLN A 253 -14.00 12.12 0.80
CA GLN A 253 -13.46 11.08 -0.08
C GLN A 253 -12.56 11.68 -1.18
N ASN A 254 -11.51 10.95 -1.54
CA ASN A 254 -10.63 11.33 -2.64
C ASN A 254 -11.19 10.72 -3.94
N PRO A 255 -11.76 11.54 -4.85
CA PRO A 255 -12.47 11.05 -6.03
C PRO A 255 -11.56 10.32 -7.04
N ARG A 256 -10.23 10.41 -6.89
CA ARG A 256 -9.26 9.74 -7.77
C ARG A 256 -8.88 8.32 -7.33
N LYS A 257 -9.41 7.83 -6.20
CA LYS A 257 -9.14 6.46 -5.75
C LYS A 257 -10.02 5.46 -6.50
N ALA A 258 -9.52 4.25 -6.69
CA ALA A 258 -10.27 3.18 -7.33
C ALA A 258 -11.44 2.69 -6.45
N PRO A 259 -12.57 2.28 -7.06
CA PRO A 259 -13.68 1.62 -6.36
C PRO A 259 -13.29 0.21 -5.87
N GLY A 260 -14.08 -0.33 -4.95
CA GLY A 260 -14.02 -1.74 -4.57
C GLY A 260 -14.77 -2.66 -5.54
N PRO A 261 -14.92 -3.94 -5.20
CA PRO A 261 -15.68 -4.91 -6.01
C PRO A 261 -17.19 -4.60 -6.11
N ASP A 262 -17.70 -3.74 -5.22
CA ASP A 262 -19.08 -3.25 -5.24
C ASP A 262 -19.33 -2.17 -6.31
N GLY A 263 -18.29 -1.70 -7.00
CA GLY A 263 -18.40 -0.68 -8.05
C GLY A 263 -18.66 0.74 -7.52
N VAL A 264 -18.82 0.92 -6.21
CA VAL A 264 -19.11 2.23 -5.61
C VAL A 264 -17.86 3.09 -5.59
N SER A 265 -17.85 4.14 -6.42
CA SER A 265 -16.69 5.02 -6.53
C SER A 265 -16.63 6.03 -5.37
N PRO A 266 -15.42 6.44 -4.92
CA PRO A 266 -15.27 7.53 -3.97
C PRO A 266 -15.82 8.86 -4.48
N ALA A 267 -15.88 9.05 -5.81
CA ALA A 267 -16.47 10.24 -6.42
C ALA A 267 -17.99 10.28 -6.21
N THR A 268 -18.67 9.14 -6.38
CA THR A 268 -20.11 8.97 -6.13
C THR A 268 -20.45 9.32 -4.69
N LEU A 269 -19.73 8.73 -3.71
CA LEU A 269 -19.94 9.03 -2.30
C LEU A 269 -19.74 10.51 -1.97
N ARG A 270 -18.80 11.18 -2.64
CA ARG A 270 -18.51 12.60 -2.40
C ARG A 270 -19.55 13.53 -3.02
N HIS A 271 -19.95 13.29 -4.27
CA HIS A 271 -20.86 14.18 -4.98
C HIS A 271 -22.30 14.01 -4.54
N CYS A 272 -22.71 12.79 -4.19
CA CYS A 272 -24.05 12.47 -3.69
C CYS A 272 -24.06 12.30 -2.17
N ALA A 273 -23.18 13.03 -1.46
CA ALA A 273 -22.97 12.80 -0.03
C ALA A 273 -24.22 13.15 0.80
N GLU A 274 -25.01 14.14 0.37
CA GLU A 274 -26.19 14.62 1.08
C GLU A 274 -27.34 13.62 1.01
N GLU A 275 -27.51 12.99 -0.15
CA GLU A 275 -28.55 12.00 -0.42
C GLU A 275 -28.19 10.64 0.16
N LEU A 276 -26.90 10.28 0.10
CA LEU A 276 -26.43 8.96 0.52
C LEU A 276 -26.18 8.87 2.03
N ALA A 277 -25.84 9.97 2.71
CA ALA A 277 -25.50 9.92 4.13
C ALA A 277 -26.65 9.40 5.02
N PRO A 278 -27.91 9.86 4.89
CA PRO A 278 -29.02 9.33 5.68
C PRO A 278 -29.17 7.82 5.50
N VAL A 279 -29.19 7.35 4.25
CA VAL A 279 -29.36 5.93 3.89
C VAL A 279 -28.24 5.07 4.49
N PHE A 280 -26.98 5.48 4.34
CA PHE A 280 -25.86 4.71 4.89
C PHE A 280 -25.76 4.80 6.41
N THR A 281 -26.31 5.84 7.04
CA THR A 281 -26.40 5.92 8.50
C THR A 281 -27.30 4.83 9.05
N ASP A 282 -28.47 4.63 8.45
CA ASP A 282 -29.39 3.56 8.83
C ASP A 282 -28.75 2.18 8.63
N ILE A 283 -28.12 1.95 7.47
CA ILE A 283 -27.43 0.68 7.17
C ILE A 283 -26.31 0.41 8.20
N PHE A 284 -25.51 1.41 8.55
CA PHE A 284 -24.42 1.24 9.52
C PHE A 284 -24.94 0.98 10.92
N ASN A 285 -25.99 1.68 11.37
CA ASN A 285 -26.59 1.45 12.68
C ASN A 285 -27.25 0.07 12.77
N ILE A 286 -28.02 -0.35 11.75
CA ILE A 286 -28.59 -1.71 11.67
C ILE A 286 -27.47 -2.76 11.73
N SER A 287 -26.35 -2.54 11.04
CA SER A 287 -25.20 -3.45 11.07
C SER A 287 -24.56 -3.54 12.47
N LEU A 288 -24.39 -2.40 13.17
CA LEU A 288 -23.84 -2.38 14.53
C LEU A 288 -24.80 -3.04 15.55
N GLU A 289 -26.09 -2.77 15.44
CA GLU A 289 -27.13 -3.34 16.32
C GLU A 289 -27.26 -4.85 16.14
N SER A 290 -27.27 -5.32 14.89
CA SER A 290 -27.34 -6.75 14.57
C SER A 290 -26.00 -7.47 14.74
N CYS A 291 -24.91 -6.74 14.95
CA CYS A 291 -23.53 -7.27 14.98
C CYS A 291 -23.13 -8.01 13.68
N HIS A 292 -23.73 -7.63 12.54
CA HIS A 292 -23.53 -8.30 11.26
C HIS A 292 -23.13 -7.31 10.15
N VAL A 293 -22.08 -7.64 9.40
CA VAL A 293 -21.57 -6.80 8.30
C VAL A 293 -22.17 -7.28 6.96
N PRO A 294 -22.77 -6.38 6.16
CA PRO A 294 -23.32 -6.73 4.85
C PRO A 294 -22.32 -7.48 3.97
N ALA A 295 -22.76 -8.59 3.37
CA ALA A 295 -21.88 -9.46 2.58
C ALA A 295 -21.19 -8.76 1.40
N CYS A 296 -21.81 -7.74 0.80
CA CYS A 296 -21.20 -6.92 -0.26
C CYS A 296 -20.01 -6.08 0.24
N PHE A 297 -19.98 -5.71 1.52
CA PHE A 297 -18.88 -4.98 2.14
C PHE A 297 -17.68 -5.88 2.48
N LYS A 298 -17.91 -7.21 2.58
CA LYS A 298 -16.90 -8.23 2.84
C LYS A 298 -16.21 -8.76 1.57
N LEU A 299 -16.49 -8.17 0.41
CA LEU A 299 -15.86 -8.49 -0.87
C LEU A 299 -14.51 -7.76 -1.03
N SER A 300 -13.52 -8.46 -1.56
CA SER A 300 -12.23 -7.86 -1.90
C SER A 300 -11.62 -8.39 -3.20
N THR A 301 -10.87 -7.54 -3.89
CA THR A 301 -10.03 -7.95 -5.02
C THR A 301 -8.57 -7.75 -4.64
N ILE A 302 -7.80 -8.83 -4.60
CA ILE A 302 -6.37 -8.82 -4.35
C ILE A 302 -5.64 -8.41 -5.63
N VAL A 303 -4.88 -7.33 -5.56
CA VAL A 303 -4.01 -6.84 -6.62
C VAL A 303 -2.56 -7.10 -6.23
N PRO A 304 -1.85 -8.03 -6.90
CA PRO A 304 -0.44 -8.31 -6.63
C PRO A 304 0.43 -7.11 -7.02
N VAL A 305 1.21 -6.58 -6.06
CA VAL A 305 2.15 -5.47 -6.31
C VAL A 305 3.60 -5.95 -6.14
N PRO A 306 4.47 -5.81 -7.15
CA PRO A 306 5.89 -6.13 -7.04
C PRO A 306 6.59 -5.43 -5.86
N LYS A 307 7.26 -6.20 -4.98
CA LYS A 307 8.17 -5.68 -3.92
C LYS A 307 9.51 -5.22 -4.49
N LYS A 308 9.95 -5.84 -5.58
CA LYS A 308 11.24 -5.59 -6.24
C LYS A 308 11.08 -5.68 -7.76
N PRO A 309 11.99 -5.04 -8.54
CA PRO A 309 11.86 -5.00 -10.00
C PRO A 309 11.92 -6.38 -10.66
N ARG A 310 12.83 -7.26 -10.20
CA ARG A 310 12.95 -8.63 -10.70
C ARG A 310 12.21 -9.58 -9.78
N ILE A 311 11.15 -10.19 -10.27
CA ILE A 311 10.37 -11.18 -9.53
C ILE A 311 11.01 -12.55 -9.70
N THR A 312 11.32 -13.20 -8.58
CA THR A 312 11.95 -14.53 -8.53
C THR A 312 11.03 -15.61 -7.93
N GLY A 313 9.98 -15.19 -7.22
CA GLY A 313 8.94 -16.08 -6.69
C GLY A 313 7.75 -15.31 -6.13
N LEU A 314 6.72 -16.03 -5.68
CA LEU A 314 5.44 -15.44 -5.22
C LEU A 314 5.60 -14.51 -4.00
N ASN A 315 6.61 -14.78 -3.15
CA ASN A 315 6.97 -13.93 -2.01
C ASN A 315 7.43 -12.52 -2.38
N ASP A 316 7.78 -12.29 -3.64
CA ASP A 316 8.18 -10.98 -4.15
C ASP A 316 7.00 -10.08 -4.48
N TYR A 317 5.76 -10.55 -4.32
CA TYR A 317 4.55 -9.74 -4.44
C TYR A 317 3.98 -9.36 -3.06
N ARG A 318 3.33 -8.19 -2.99
CA ARG A 318 2.43 -7.81 -1.89
C ARG A 318 0.98 -8.00 -2.36
N PRO A 319 0.15 -8.76 -1.64
CA PRO A 319 -1.27 -8.90 -1.94
C PRO A 319 -2.04 -7.68 -1.41
N VAL A 320 -2.27 -6.66 -2.24
CA VAL A 320 -3.04 -5.48 -1.82
C VAL A 320 -4.53 -5.74 -1.99
N ALA A 321 -5.30 -5.68 -0.89
CA ALA A 321 -6.75 -5.87 -0.93
C ALA A 321 -7.47 -4.56 -1.29
N LEU A 322 -8.13 -4.57 -2.45
CA LEU A 322 -9.08 -3.55 -2.86
C LEU A 322 -10.46 -3.90 -2.29
N THR A 323 -10.85 -3.24 -1.20
CA THR A 323 -12.14 -3.43 -0.53
C THR A 323 -13.10 -2.26 -0.78
N SER A 324 -14.39 -2.47 -0.49
CA SER A 324 -15.45 -1.46 -0.61
C SER A 324 -15.07 -0.13 0.03
N VAL A 325 -15.28 0.97 -0.70
CA VAL A 325 -15.04 2.33 -0.20
C VAL A 325 -16.03 2.68 0.91
N VAL A 326 -17.26 2.15 0.81
CA VAL A 326 -18.29 2.26 1.84
C VAL A 326 -17.83 1.54 3.10
N MET A 327 -17.35 0.29 2.99
CA MET A 327 -16.81 -0.45 4.15
C MET A 327 -15.65 0.30 4.79
N LYS A 328 -14.69 0.81 4.02
CA LYS A 328 -13.59 1.64 4.55
C LYS A 328 -14.10 2.89 5.25
N SER A 329 -15.26 3.41 4.86
CA SER A 329 -15.88 4.55 5.53
C SER A 329 -16.49 4.09 6.85
N PHE A 330 -17.21 2.99 6.87
CA PHE A 330 -17.75 2.40 8.09
C PHE A 330 -16.66 2.05 9.11
N GLU A 331 -15.58 1.40 8.68
CA GLU A 331 -14.40 1.13 9.50
C GLU A 331 -13.82 2.40 10.17
N ARG A 332 -13.82 3.54 9.47
CA ARG A 332 -13.33 4.83 10.03
C ARG A 332 -14.26 5.42 11.08
N LEU A 333 -15.53 5.04 11.07
CA LEU A 333 -16.50 5.44 12.09
C LEU A 333 -16.37 4.54 13.33
N VAL A 334 -16.14 3.24 13.13
CA VAL A 334 -15.93 2.27 14.23
C VAL A 334 -14.57 2.45 14.92
N LEU A 335 -13.52 2.82 14.16
CA LEU A 335 -12.15 2.91 14.66
C LEU A 335 -11.97 3.82 15.90
N PRO A 336 -12.49 5.07 15.95
CA PRO A 336 -12.41 5.92 17.14
C PRO A 336 -13.05 5.27 18.38
N HIS A 337 -14.17 4.58 18.19
CA HIS A 337 -14.87 3.91 19.28
C HIS A 337 -14.09 2.70 19.79
N LEU A 338 -13.52 1.87 18.92
CA LEU A 338 -12.63 0.80 19.34
C LEU A 338 -11.38 1.34 20.06
N LYS A 339 -10.83 2.46 19.58
CA LYS A 339 -9.69 3.13 20.20
C LYS A 339 -9.99 3.69 21.59
N SER A 340 -11.21 4.11 21.90
CA SER A 340 -11.52 4.67 23.23
C SER A 340 -11.39 3.63 24.34
N PHE A 341 -11.66 2.36 24.06
CA PHE A 341 -11.48 1.27 25.02
C PHE A 341 -10.04 0.76 25.05
N THR A 342 -9.42 0.62 23.88
CA THR A 342 -8.17 -0.14 23.74
C THR A 342 -6.91 0.70 23.91
N SER A 343 -6.92 1.98 23.52
CA SER A 343 -5.69 2.81 23.50
C SER A 343 -5.00 2.94 24.87
N PRO A 344 -5.71 3.07 26.00
CA PRO A 344 -5.10 3.11 27.33
C PRO A 344 -4.44 1.78 27.76
N LEU A 345 -4.88 0.67 27.17
CA LEU A 345 -4.45 -0.70 27.52
C LEU A 345 -3.38 -1.25 26.56
N LEU A 346 -3.07 -0.52 25.49
CA LEU A 346 -2.02 -0.89 24.55
C LEU A 346 -0.65 -0.68 25.19
N ASP A 347 0.22 -1.68 25.00
CA ASP A 347 1.62 -1.63 25.41
C ASP A 347 2.27 -0.27 25.01
N PRO A 348 2.89 0.44 25.96
CA PRO A 348 3.65 1.66 25.67
C PRO A 348 4.76 1.48 24.63
N LEU A 349 5.32 0.27 24.52
CA LEU A 349 6.38 -0.08 23.56
C LEU A 349 5.86 -0.57 22.19
N GLN A 350 4.54 -0.51 21.95
CA GLN A 350 3.97 -0.56 20.60
C GLN A 350 3.99 0.84 19.98
N PHE A 351 4.76 1.02 18.91
CA PHE A 351 4.93 2.31 18.23
C PHE A 351 4.11 2.43 16.96
N ALA A 352 3.84 1.33 16.25
CA ALA A 352 3.06 1.43 15.02
C ALA A 352 1.60 1.76 15.29
N TYR A 353 0.98 2.43 14.31
CA TYR A 353 -0.45 2.74 14.28
C TYR A 353 -1.01 3.56 15.47
N LYS A 354 -0.12 4.05 16.35
CA LYS A 354 -0.42 5.03 17.40
C LYS A 354 -0.17 6.45 16.91
N ALA A 355 -1.02 7.37 17.34
CA ALA A 355 -0.80 8.79 17.09
C ALA A 355 0.48 9.25 17.79
N ASN A 356 1.19 10.21 17.21
CA ASN A 356 2.42 10.77 17.78
C ASN A 356 3.51 9.73 18.09
N ARG A 357 3.57 8.63 17.33
CA ARG A 357 4.68 7.68 17.35
C ARG A 357 5.27 7.57 15.95
N SER A 358 6.58 7.46 15.86
CA SER A 358 7.32 7.30 14.61
C SER A 358 8.34 6.18 14.72
N VAL A 359 8.81 5.71 13.56
CA VAL A 359 9.90 4.73 13.45
C VAL A 359 11.11 5.15 14.28
N ASP A 360 11.55 6.40 14.13
CA ASP A 360 12.71 6.88 14.87
C ASP A 360 12.46 6.93 16.39
N ASP A 361 11.22 7.10 16.87
CA ASP A 361 10.94 7.08 18.31
C ASP A 361 11.20 5.68 18.88
N ALA A 362 10.80 4.64 18.13
CA ALA A 362 11.10 3.25 18.47
C ALA A 362 12.61 2.98 18.49
N ILE A 363 13.33 3.41 17.44
CA ILE A 363 14.79 3.22 17.36
C ILE A 363 15.52 4.01 18.45
N ASN A 364 15.15 5.28 18.68
CA ASN A 364 15.78 6.12 19.71
C ASN A 364 15.57 5.54 21.10
N LEU A 365 14.39 5.00 21.41
CA LEU A 365 14.12 4.38 22.70
C LEU A 365 14.86 3.04 22.85
N ALA A 366 14.87 2.21 21.81
CA ALA A 366 15.67 0.98 21.79
C ALA A 366 17.15 1.26 22.10
N LEU A 367 17.74 2.23 21.39
CA LEU A 367 19.13 2.65 21.60
C LEU A 367 19.34 3.27 22.98
N HIS A 368 18.36 3.98 23.52
CA HIS A 368 18.47 4.52 24.87
C HIS A 368 18.60 3.42 25.92
N PHE A 369 17.73 2.39 25.88
CA PHE A 369 17.84 1.25 26.80
C PHE A 369 19.19 0.55 26.68
N ILE A 370 19.65 0.30 25.45
CA ILE A 370 20.94 -0.35 25.20
C ILE A 370 22.09 0.50 25.73
N LEU A 371 22.15 1.78 25.36
CA LEU A 371 23.28 2.66 25.70
C LEU A 371 23.31 3.03 27.19
N GLN A 372 22.15 3.12 27.83
CA GLN A 372 22.06 3.31 29.27
C GLN A 372 22.60 2.10 30.03
N HIS A 373 22.31 0.88 29.57
CA HIS A 373 22.83 -0.35 30.17
C HIS A 373 24.34 -0.46 29.99
N LEU A 374 24.83 -0.24 28.77
CA LEU A 374 26.25 -0.29 28.40
C LEU A 374 27.12 0.82 29.04
N ASP A 375 26.52 1.78 29.74
CA ASP A 375 27.26 2.78 30.53
C ASP A 375 27.81 2.20 31.86
N SER A 376 27.45 0.96 32.20
CA SER A 376 27.99 0.20 33.33
C SER A 376 29.04 -0.82 32.85
N PRO A 377 30.17 -0.98 33.57
CA PRO A 377 31.17 -1.99 33.25
C PRO A 377 30.59 -3.41 33.42
N GLY A 378 31.14 -4.40 32.70
CA GLY A 378 30.69 -5.79 32.79
C GLY A 378 29.26 -6.04 32.29
N THR A 379 28.82 -5.24 31.32
CA THR A 379 27.47 -5.36 30.74
C THR A 379 27.53 -5.54 29.23
N TYR A 380 26.55 -6.25 28.69
CA TYR A 380 26.34 -6.38 27.25
C TYR A 380 24.85 -6.43 26.93
N ALA A 381 24.50 -6.21 25.66
CA ALA A 381 23.13 -6.28 25.18
C ALA A 381 23.02 -7.27 24.02
N ARG A 382 21.98 -8.10 24.01
CA ARG A 382 21.60 -8.96 22.88
C ARG A 382 20.32 -8.46 22.26
N ILE A 383 20.28 -8.39 20.94
CA ILE A 383 19.10 -7.94 20.20
C ILE A 383 18.64 -9.08 19.30
N LEU A 384 17.40 -9.53 19.50
CA LEU A 384 16.73 -10.52 18.69
C LEU A 384 15.67 -9.83 17.85
N PHE A 385 15.74 -10.02 16.54
CA PHE A 385 14.76 -9.51 15.58
C PHE A 385 13.83 -10.64 15.18
N VAL A 386 12.54 -10.44 15.40
CA VAL A 386 11.48 -11.40 15.12
C VAL A 386 10.62 -10.85 14.00
N ASP A 387 10.53 -11.60 12.91
CA ASP A 387 9.68 -11.30 11.76
C ASP A 387 8.53 -12.31 11.71
N PHE A 388 7.31 -11.81 11.53
CA PHE A 388 6.13 -12.66 11.43
C PHE A 388 5.91 -13.06 9.97
N SER A 389 5.93 -14.37 9.72
CA SER A 389 5.47 -14.91 8.44
C SER A 389 4.00 -14.52 8.19
N SER A 390 3.78 -13.63 7.21
CA SER A 390 2.43 -13.30 6.73
C SER A 390 1.49 -12.72 7.82
N ALA A 391 2.01 -11.84 8.66
CA ALA A 391 1.40 -11.38 9.91
C ALA A 391 -0.10 -11.04 9.87
N PHE A 392 -0.55 -10.26 8.88
CA PHE A 392 -1.96 -9.89 8.75
C PHE A 392 -2.85 -11.06 8.32
N ASN A 393 -2.32 -12.02 7.57
CA ASN A 393 -3.10 -13.13 7.03
C ASN A 393 -3.32 -14.24 8.06
N THR A 394 -2.60 -14.22 9.19
CA THR A 394 -2.61 -15.27 10.22
C THR A 394 -3.46 -14.94 11.45
N ILE A 395 -4.13 -13.79 11.48
CA ILE A 395 -5.05 -13.42 12.57
C ILE A 395 -6.20 -14.43 12.63
N LEU A 396 -6.41 -15.07 13.77
CA LEU A 396 -7.56 -15.96 14.00
C LEU A 396 -8.70 -15.15 14.65
N PRO A 397 -9.87 -14.98 14.00
CA PRO A 397 -10.95 -14.14 14.53
C PRO A 397 -11.43 -14.54 15.93
N ALA A 398 -11.54 -15.84 16.21
CA ALA A 398 -11.95 -16.35 17.52
C ALA A 398 -10.96 -15.94 18.64
N LEU A 399 -9.65 -16.13 18.41
CA LEU A 399 -8.63 -15.70 19.38
C LEU A 399 -8.56 -14.19 19.53
N LEU A 400 -8.79 -13.44 18.45
CA LEU A 400 -8.88 -11.99 18.52
C LEU A 400 -10.09 -11.55 19.35
N GLN A 401 -11.24 -12.21 19.20
CA GLN A 401 -12.44 -11.93 19.99
C GLN A 401 -12.15 -12.06 21.49
N ASP A 402 -11.54 -13.18 21.91
CA ASP A 402 -11.18 -13.41 23.32
C ASP A 402 -10.24 -12.31 23.86
N LYS A 403 -9.25 -11.92 23.06
CA LYS A 403 -8.32 -10.83 23.41
C LYS A 403 -9.03 -9.47 23.51
N LEU A 404 -9.99 -9.18 22.63
CA LEU A 404 -10.77 -7.95 22.69
C LEU A 404 -11.66 -7.91 23.94
N SER A 405 -12.29 -9.03 24.30
CA SER A 405 -13.07 -9.15 25.53
C SER A 405 -12.19 -8.95 26.78
N GLN A 406 -10.96 -9.47 26.80
CA GLN A 406 -9.98 -9.22 27.88
C GLN A 406 -9.56 -7.74 27.99
N LEU A 407 -9.67 -6.98 26.90
CA LEU A 407 -9.40 -5.53 26.87
C LEU A 407 -10.66 -4.70 27.16
N ASN A 408 -11.70 -5.30 27.73
CA ASN A 408 -12.99 -4.66 28.06
C ASN A 408 -13.68 -4.02 26.86
N VAL A 409 -13.45 -4.55 25.64
CA VAL A 409 -14.22 -4.13 24.47
C VAL A 409 -15.64 -4.71 24.58
N PRO A 410 -16.70 -3.91 24.38
CA PRO A 410 -18.07 -4.40 24.42
C PRO A 410 -18.32 -5.60 23.51
N ASP A 411 -19.04 -6.61 24.01
CA ASP A 411 -19.35 -7.85 23.29
C ASP A 411 -19.93 -7.63 21.90
N SER A 412 -20.79 -6.61 21.73
CA SER A 412 -21.39 -6.27 20.44
C SER A 412 -20.33 -5.90 19.39
N ILE A 413 -19.33 -5.11 19.78
CA ILE A 413 -18.22 -4.71 18.92
C ILE A 413 -17.31 -5.91 18.65
N CYS A 414 -17.04 -6.73 19.66
CA CYS A 414 -16.28 -7.97 19.49
C CYS A 414 -16.93 -8.88 18.43
N ARG A 415 -18.24 -9.13 18.53
CA ARG A 415 -19.00 -9.94 17.55
C ARG A 415 -19.01 -9.31 16.16
N TRP A 416 -19.23 -7.99 16.08
CA TRP A 416 -19.20 -7.27 14.79
C TRP A 416 -17.82 -7.36 14.12
N ILE A 417 -16.72 -7.25 14.89
CA ILE A 417 -15.35 -7.43 14.37
C ILE A 417 -15.13 -8.87 13.93
N THR A 418 -15.63 -9.86 14.69
CA THR A 418 -15.57 -11.27 14.28
C THR A 418 -16.30 -11.48 12.95
N ASP A 419 -17.54 -10.98 12.79
CA ASP A 419 -18.29 -11.08 11.53
C ASP A 419 -17.60 -10.34 10.37
N PHE A 420 -16.98 -9.18 10.65
CA PHE A 420 -16.16 -8.45 9.68
C PHE A 420 -14.97 -9.28 9.14
N LEU A 421 -14.40 -10.15 9.98
CA LEU A 421 -13.23 -10.96 9.62
C LEU A 421 -13.57 -12.37 9.12
N THR A 422 -14.81 -12.82 9.26
CA THR A 422 -15.30 -14.13 8.80
C THR A 422 -16.19 -14.02 7.56
N ASP A 423 -16.31 -15.13 6.84
CA ASP A 423 -17.06 -15.26 5.59
C ASP A 423 -16.77 -14.14 4.59
N ARG A 424 -15.49 -13.75 4.50
CA ARG A 424 -15.04 -12.76 3.52
C ARG A 424 -14.83 -13.46 2.20
N ARG A 425 -15.19 -12.82 1.10
CA ARG A 425 -14.94 -13.35 -0.23
C ARG A 425 -13.88 -12.51 -0.93
N GLN A 426 -12.89 -13.18 -1.53
CA GLN A 426 -11.85 -12.52 -2.29
C GLN A 426 -11.61 -13.19 -3.64
N CYS A 427 -11.07 -12.42 -4.59
CA CYS A 427 -10.51 -12.91 -5.83
C CYS A 427 -9.19 -12.19 -6.13
N VAL A 428 -8.29 -12.80 -6.89
CA VAL A 428 -7.04 -12.20 -7.35
C VAL A 428 -7.24 -11.62 -8.74
N ARG A 429 -6.75 -10.39 -8.97
CA ARG A 429 -6.78 -9.74 -10.28
C ARG A 429 -5.38 -9.33 -10.72
N LEU A 430 -4.98 -9.79 -11.90
CA LEU A 430 -3.74 -9.39 -12.58
C LEU A 430 -4.08 -8.87 -13.98
N GLY A 431 -3.84 -7.58 -14.22
CA GLY A 431 -4.26 -6.94 -15.48
C GLY A 431 -5.78 -7.00 -15.67
N LYS A 432 -6.21 -7.66 -16.75
CA LYS A 432 -7.62 -7.87 -17.11
C LYS A 432 -8.20 -9.19 -16.56
N ASN A 433 -7.36 -10.08 -16.06
CA ASN A 433 -7.77 -11.43 -15.64
C ASN A 433 -8.13 -11.44 -14.15
N VAL A 434 -9.18 -12.20 -13.80
CA VAL A 434 -9.69 -12.33 -12.43
C VAL A 434 -9.86 -13.81 -12.10
N SER A 435 -9.42 -14.23 -10.90
CA SER A 435 -9.56 -15.60 -10.42
C SER A 435 -11.01 -15.95 -10.04
N THR A 436 -11.24 -17.23 -9.78
CA THR A 436 -12.44 -17.65 -9.03
C THR A 436 -12.47 -16.99 -7.66
N THR A 437 -13.67 -16.78 -7.13
CA THR A 437 -13.88 -16.20 -5.81
C THR A 437 -13.69 -17.27 -4.73
N ARG A 438 -13.00 -16.94 -3.65
CA ARG A 438 -12.77 -17.81 -2.49
C ARG A 438 -13.23 -17.15 -1.20
N THR A 439 -13.75 -17.98 -0.29
CA THR A 439 -14.13 -17.56 1.06
C THR A 439 -12.95 -17.71 2.02
N ILE A 440 -12.76 -16.71 2.88
CA ILE A 440 -11.69 -16.63 3.88
C ILE A 440 -12.27 -16.31 5.25
N ASN A 441 -11.82 -17.07 6.24
CA ASN A 441 -12.21 -16.96 7.64
C ASN A 441 -11.02 -16.64 8.57
N THR A 442 -9.86 -16.31 8.00
CA THR A 442 -8.64 -15.96 8.72
C THR A 442 -8.02 -14.68 8.18
N GLY A 443 -7.16 -14.08 8.99
CA GLY A 443 -6.46 -12.86 8.66
C GLY A 443 -7.33 -11.62 8.61
N SER A 444 -6.70 -10.49 8.33
CA SER A 444 -7.34 -9.21 8.09
C SER A 444 -6.80 -8.63 6.77
N PRO A 445 -7.62 -8.03 5.88
CA PRO A 445 -7.18 -7.70 4.54
C PRO A 445 -6.13 -6.58 4.57
N GLN A 446 -5.09 -6.69 3.74
CA GLN A 446 -4.05 -5.67 3.61
C GLN A 446 -4.60 -4.44 2.88
N GLY A 447 -4.73 -3.31 3.58
CA GLY A 447 -5.30 -2.07 3.02
C GLY A 447 -6.71 -1.71 3.52
N CYS A 448 -7.26 -2.51 4.43
CA CYS A 448 -8.39 -2.12 5.28
C CYS A 448 -7.94 -1.15 6.39
N VAL A 449 -8.90 -0.43 6.96
CA VAL A 449 -8.65 0.65 7.93
C VAL A 449 -8.47 0.09 9.34
N LEU A 450 -9.21 -0.95 9.72
CA LEU A 450 -9.13 -1.57 11.04
C LEU A 450 -7.96 -2.54 11.19
N SER A 451 -7.53 -3.21 10.12
CA SER A 451 -6.49 -4.26 10.17
C SER A 451 -5.25 -3.89 10.98
N PRO A 452 -4.66 -2.68 10.81
CA PRO A 452 -3.49 -2.28 11.58
C PRO A 452 -3.70 -2.30 13.09
N LEU A 453 -4.83 -1.77 13.57
CA LEU A 453 -5.15 -1.77 15.00
C LEU A 453 -5.46 -3.18 15.49
N LEU A 454 -6.22 -3.96 14.72
CA LEU A 454 -6.57 -5.33 15.10
C LEU A 454 -5.32 -6.21 15.26
N PHE A 455 -4.32 -6.03 14.38
CA PHE A 455 -3.04 -6.72 14.54
C PHE A 455 -2.29 -6.29 15.81
N SER A 456 -2.22 -4.99 16.09
CA SER A 456 -1.61 -4.49 17.33
C SER A 456 -2.30 -5.00 18.59
N LEU A 457 -3.63 -5.18 18.57
CA LEU A 457 -4.39 -5.74 19.68
C LEU A 457 -4.15 -7.25 19.81
N TYR A 458 -4.07 -7.96 18.69
CA TYR A 458 -3.78 -9.40 18.65
C TYR A 458 -2.44 -9.74 19.33
N THR A 459 -1.41 -8.93 19.07
CA THR A 459 -0.06 -9.08 19.63
C THR A 459 0.18 -8.25 20.89
N ASN A 460 -0.85 -7.63 21.47
CA ASN A 460 -0.69 -6.73 22.62
C ASN A 460 -0.09 -7.44 23.84
N CYS A 461 -0.47 -8.70 24.07
CA CYS A 461 0.04 -9.53 25.17
C CYS A 461 1.51 -9.96 25.02
N CYS A 462 2.13 -9.71 23.86
CA CYS A 462 3.56 -9.96 23.66
C CYS A 462 4.36 -8.88 24.39
N THR A 463 4.53 -9.06 25.69
CA THR A 463 5.28 -8.20 26.62
C THR A 463 6.23 -9.05 27.46
N SER A 464 7.31 -8.47 27.97
CA SER A 464 8.17 -9.12 28.95
C SER A 464 7.72 -8.79 30.38
N SER A 465 7.82 -9.77 31.28
CA SER A 465 7.69 -9.57 32.73
C SER A 465 9.01 -9.11 33.39
N HIS A 466 10.15 -9.30 32.71
CA HIS A 466 11.47 -8.92 33.23
C HIS A 466 11.90 -7.54 32.75
N ASP A 467 12.37 -6.72 33.69
CA ASP A 467 12.84 -5.36 33.40
C ASP A 467 14.08 -5.32 32.50
N SER A 468 14.91 -6.35 32.55
CA SER A 468 16.09 -6.51 31.69
C SER A 468 15.75 -6.85 30.23
N VAL A 469 14.48 -7.16 29.93
CA VAL A 469 14.05 -7.52 28.58
C VAL A 469 13.03 -6.51 28.06
N LYS A 470 13.37 -5.81 26.98
CA LYS A 470 12.50 -4.81 26.34
C LYS A 470 12.02 -5.30 24.98
N LEU A 471 10.71 -5.25 24.73
CA LEU A 471 10.10 -5.63 23.44
C LEU A 471 9.63 -4.36 22.73
N ILE A 472 10.36 -3.95 21.69
CA ILE A 472 9.98 -2.83 20.83
C ILE A 472 9.17 -3.39 19.66
N LYS A 473 7.93 -2.93 19.51
CA LYS A 473 7.01 -3.38 18.45
C LYS A 473 6.72 -2.24 17.49
N PHE A 474 6.88 -2.50 16.20
CA PHE A 474 6.42 -1.62 15.14
C PHE A 474 5.65 -2.45 14.12
N ALA A 475 4.35 -2.58 14.34
CA ALA A 475 3.47 -3.47 13.58
C ALA A 475 3.94 -4.91 13.77
N ASP A 476 4.24 -5.62 12.68
CA ASP A 476 4.81 -6.96 12.64
C ASP A 476 6.29 -7.00 13.06
N ASP A 477 7.07 -5.95 12.78
CA ASP A 477 8.47 -5.89 13.21
C ASP A 477 8.56 -5.86 14.74
N THR A 478 9.05 -6.96 15.34
CA THR A 478 9.22 -7.09 16.79
C THR A 478 10.70 -7.27 17.12
N THR A 479 11.21 -6.43 18.01
CA THR A 479 12.62 -6.45 18.43
C THR A 479 12.70 -6.65 19.94
N LEU A 480 13.32 -7.75 20.35
CA LEU A 480 13.57 -8.09 21.74
C LEU A 480 15.00 -7.70 22.10
N ILE A 481 15.16 -6.95 23.19
CA ILE A 481 16.43 -6.45 23.69
C ILE A 481 16.63 -7.06 25.07
N GLY A 482 17.62 -7.93 25.21
CA GLY A 482 18.09 -8.46 26.50
C GLY A 482 19.28 -7.65 27.00
N LEU A 483 19.14 -7.05 28.17
CA LEU A 483 20.17 -6.30 28.89
C LEU A 483 20.80 -7.24 29.91
N ILE A 484 22.06 -7.63 29.71
CA ILE A 484 22.70 -8.69 30.49
C ILE A 484 23.90 -8.12 31.25
N SER A 485 24.04 -8.51 32.50
CA SER A 485 25.18 -8.16 33.36
C SER A 485 25.97 -9.43 33.67
N ASP A 486 27.28 -9.32 33.86
CA ASP A 486 28.13 -10.47 34.17
C ASP A 486 27.73 -11.16 35.50
N GLU A 487 27.06 -10.43 36.41
CA GLU A 487 26.48 -10.97 37.65
C GLU A 487 25.28 -11.92 37.41
N ASP A 488 24.54 -11.76 36.31
CA ASP A 488 23.38 -12.62 35.97
C ASP A 488 23.79 -13.99 35.41
N SER A 489 25.08 -14.19 35.11
CA SER A 489 25.66 -15.47 34.71
C SER A 489 26.01 -16.38 35.90
N GLY A 490 25.81 -15.91 37.13
CA GLY A 490 26.19 -16.59 38.36
C GLY A 490 25.05 -17.37 39.01
N ASP A 491 24.59 -18.45 38.35
CA ASP A 491 24.00 -19.62 39.03
C ASP A 491 23.74 -20.73 37.98
N ASP A 492 24.83 -21.32 37.47
CA ASP A 492 25.04 -22.77 37.34
C ASP A 492 26.36 -22.99 36.59
N CYS A 493 27.18 -23.88 37.13
CA CYS A 493 28.45 -24.38 36.60
C CYS A 493 29.64 -23.39 36.54
N GLY A 494 30.48 -23.46 37.59
CA GLY A 494 31.83 -22.92 37.55
C GLY A 494 32.67 -23.57 36.45
N LEU A 495 32.98 -22.82 35.40
CA LEU A 495 34.10 -23.06 34.50
C LEU A 495 34.69 -21.72 34.03
N GLN A 496 35.91 -21.46 34.51
CA GLN A 496 37.05 -20.76 33.88
C GLN A 496 36.80 -19.65 32.85
N GLU A 497 37.47 -18.53 33.15
CA GLU A 497 38.03 -17.54 32.22
C GLU A 497 38.38 -18.13 30.84
N SER A 498 37.43 -18.03 29.91
CA SER A 498 37.68 -18.06 28.48
C SER A 498 36.50 -17.38 27.79
N HIS A 499 36.80 -16.45 26.89
CA HIS A 499 35.85 -15.88 25.94
C HIS A 499 35.28 -17.00 25.04
N SER A 500 34.40 -17.83 25.59
CA SER A 500 33.62 -18.79 24.83
C SER A 500 32.36 -18.08 24.32
N PRO A 501 32.03 -18.19 23.01
CA PRO A 501 30.79 -17.64 22.50
C PRO A 501 29.65 -18.33 23.23
N SER A 502 28.76 -17.53 23.82
CA SER A 502 27.54 -18.01 24.46
C SER A 502 26.81 -19.02 23.57
N PRO A 503 26.21 -20.08 24.13
CA PRO A 503 25.55 -21.11 23.35
C PRO A 503 24.54 -20.48 22.37
N PRO A 504 24.46 -20.99 21.12
CA PRO A 504 23.58 -20.43 20.11
C PRO A 504 22.14 -20.47 20.61
N LEU A 505 21.48 -19.30 20.64
CA LEU A 505 20.07 -19.22 20.99
C LEU A 505 19.28 -20.00 19.93
N ALA A 506 18.39 -20.92 20.34
CA ALA A 506 17.56 -21.67 19.40
C ALA A 506 16.08 -21.35 19.61
N LEU A 507 15.33 -21.17 18.52
CA LEU A 507 13.87 -21.08 18.54
C LEU A 507 13.31 -22.38 17.97
N THR A 508 12.61 -23.17 18.79
CA THR A 508 12.01 -24.47 18.38
C THR A 508 12.98 -25.31 17.56
N ASP A 509 14.15 -25.59 18.14
CA ASP A 509 15.25 -26.40 17.57
C ASP A 509 15.99 -25.81 16.35
N SER A 510 15.68 -24.58 15.94
CA SER A 510 16.42 -23.86 14.89
C SER A 510 17.42 -22.88 15.51
N PRO A 511 18.74 -23.00 15.24
CA PRO A 511 19.73 -22.05 15.76
C PRO A 511 19.50 -20.66 15.14
N ILE A 512 19.47 -19.65 15.99
CA ILE A 512 19.35 -18.25 15.59
C ILE A 512 20.72 -17.76 15.13
N THR A 513 20.76 -17.20 13.93
CA THR A 513 21.99 -16.68 13.34
C THR A 513 22.40 -15.36 14.00
N THR A 514 23.62 -15.32 14.54
CA THR A 514 24.24 -14.07 14.97
C THR A 514 24.75 -13.32 13.75
N VAL A 515 24.49 -12.01 13.69
CA VAL A 515 24.91 -11.15 12.58
C VAL A 515 25.59 -9.89 13.12
N ASP A 516 26.63 -9.42 12.42
CA ASP A 516 27.37 -8.20 12.80
C ASP A 516 26.57 -6.92 12.52
N SER A 517 25.60 -6.98 11.62
CA SER A 517 24.73 -5.85 11.29
C SER A 517 23.39 -6.31 10.75
N ILE A 518 22.35 -5.52 11.02
CA ILE A 518 21.00 -5.78 10.55
C ILE A 518 20.26 -4.47 10.26
N ARG A 519 19.32 -4.51 9.31
CA ARG A 519 18.44 -3.37 9.01
C ARG A 519 17.21 -3.45 9.90
N PHE A 520 17.08 -2.51 10.83
CA PHE A 520 15.93 -2.32 11.71
C PHE A 520 15.20 -1.02 11.35
N LEU A 521 13.94 -1.13 10.91
CA LEU A 521 13.09 0.00 10.50
C LEU A 521 13.85 0.99 9.58
N ASP A 522 14.42 0.47 8.50
CA ASP A 522 15.24 1.18 7.51
C ASP A 522 16.58 1.78 7.98
N THR A 523 16.97 1.57 9.24
CA THR A 523 18.28 1.96 9.78
C THR A 523 19.16 0.72 9.98
N THR A 524 20.41 0.74 9.52
CA THR A 524 21.36 -0.35 9.82
C THR A 524 21.97 -0.15 11.20
N ILE A 525 21.74 -1.13 12.08
CA ILE A 525 22.35 -1.25 13.40
C ILE A 525 23.49 -2.26 13.27
N THR A 526 24.69 -1.86 13.68
CA THR A 526 25.86 -2.74 13.76
C THR A 526 26.11 -3.17 15.20
N GLN A 527 26.78 -4.30 15.41
CA GLN A 527 27.16 -4.80 16.74
C GLN A 527 27.95 -3.77 17.57
N ASP A 528 28.74 -2.93 16.90
CA ASP A 528 29.54 -1.88 17.52
C ASP A 528 28.86 -0.51 17.51
N LEU A 529 27.56 -0.45 17.15
CA LEU A 529 26.71 0.73 17.05
C LEU A 529 27.38 1.89 16.29
N LYS A 530 28.12 1.57 15.22
CA LYS A 530 28.71 2.55 14.29
C LYS A 530 27.76 2.84 13.14
N TRP A 531 27.67 4.12 12.79
CA TRP A 531 26.72 4.61 11.79
C TRP A 531 27.28 4.66 10.36
N GLU A 532 28.56 4.35 10.16
CA GLU A 532 29.22 4.43 8.85
C GLU A 532 28.50 3.62 7.74
N PRO A 533 28.04 2.37 7.96
CA PRO A 533 27.32 1.61 6.94
C PRO A 533 26.01 2.28 6.53
N SER A 534 25.22 2.73 7.51
CA SER A 534 23.98 3.50 7.30
C SER A 534 24.25 4.76 6.49
N ILE A 535 25.21 5.59 6.94
CA ILE A 535 25.55 6.86 6.31
C ILE A 535 26.06 6.65 4.87
N SER A 536 26.90 5.64 4.64
CA SER A 536 27.43 5.33 3.31
C SER A 536 26.32 4.93 2.33
N SER A 537 25.33 4.15 2.80
CA SER A 537 24.14 3.81 2.03
C SER A 537 23.29 5.04 1.68
N LEU A 538 23.07 5.95 2.64
CA LEU A 538 22.34 7.20 2.41
C LEU A 538 23.05 8.11 1.39
N ILE A 539 24.37 8.28 1.53
CA ILE A 539 25.17 9.07 0.58
C ILE A 539 25.08 8.47 -0.82
N LYS A 540 25.24 7.14 -0.95
CA LYS A 540 25.15 6.45 -2.25
C LYS A 540 23.79 6.70 -2.91
N LYS A 541 22.69 6.57 -2.16
CA LYS A 541 21.33 6.84 -2.66
C LYS A 541 21.17 8.31 -3.07
N ALA A 542 21.59 9.26 -2.23
CA ALA A 542 21.51 10.69 -2.52
C ALA A 542 22.32 11.09 -3.76
N GLN A 543 23.55 10.57 -3.89
CA GLN A 543 24.41 10.82 -5.04
C GLN A 543 23.83 10.28 -6.35
N GLN A 544 23.15 9.13 -6.32
CA GLN A 544 22.45 8.64 -7.51
C GLN A 544 21.37 9.63 -7.99
N ARG A 545 20.72 10.37 -7.07
CA ARG A 545 19.67 11.35 -7.41
C ARG A 545 20.21 12.73 -7.80
N MET A 546 21.47 13.03 -7.49
CA MET A 546 22.17 14.23 -7.96
C MET A 546 22.20 14.35 -9.49
N TYR A 547 22.20 13.22 -10.21
CA TYR A 547 22.12 13.23 -11.67
C TYR A 547 20.88 13.96 -12.17
N PHE A 548 19.71 13.66 -11.61
CA PHE A 548 18.47 14.31 -11.98
C PHE A 548 18.51 15.80 -11.68
N LEU A 549 19.04 16.21 -10.51
CA LEU A 549 19.23 17.62 -10.18
C LEU A 549 20.10 18.35 -11.24
N ARG A 550 21.17 17.71 -11.73
CA ARG A 550 22.00 18.27 -12.81
C ARG A 550 21.25 18.34 -14.14
N GLN A 551 20.41 17.35 -14.45
CA GLN A 551 19.55 17.40 -15.64
C GLN A 551 18.54 18.55 -15.57
N LEU A 552 17.93 18.79 -14.40
CA LEU A 552 17.04 19.92 -14.18
C LEU A 552 17.77 21.26 -14.39
N LYS A 553 19.02 21.37 -13.93
CA LYS A 553 19.86 22.55 -14.19
C LYS A 553 20.17 22.72 -15.67
N LYS A 554 20.50 21.64 -16.39
CA LYS A 554 20.74 21.64 -17.83
C LYS A 554 19.50 22.06 -18.62
N ALA A 555 18.31 21.67 -18.15
CA ALA A 555 17.02 22.10 -18.67
C ALA A 555 16.65 23.55 -18.30
N LYS A 556 17.56 24.30 -17.65
CA LYS A 556 17.39 25.71 -17.27
C LYS A 556 16.18 25.98 -16.36
N LEU A 557 15.82 25.03 -15.50
CA LEU A 557 14.73 25.23 -14.54
C LEU A 557 15.08 26.29 -13.48
N PRO A 558 14.08 27.02 -12.94
CA PRO A 558 14.30 28.00 -11.88
C PRO A 558 14.90 27.37 -10.63
N ALA A 559 15.75 28.14 -9.92
CA ALA A 559 16.40 27.69 -8.68
C ALA A 559 15.39 27.18 -7.64
N GLN A 560 14.24 27.87 -7.50
CA GLN A 560 13.20 27.48 -6.56
C GLN A 560 12.65 26.07 -6.82
N MET A 561 12.44 25.68 -8.07
CA MET A 561 11.98 24.32 -8.42
C MET A 561 13.06 23.28 -8.13
N MET A 562 14.33 23.62 -8.37
CA MET A 562 15.44 22.73 -8.04
C MET A 562 15.64 22.56 -6.53
N VAL A 563 15.41 23.62 -5.73
CA VAL A 563 15.37 23.53 -4.27
C VAL A 563 14.24 22.60 -3.83
N GLN A 564 13.04 22.74 -4.40
CA GLN A 564 11.92 21.83 -4.09
C GLN A 564 12.25 20.37 -4.44
N PHE A 565 12.87 20.13 -5.60
CA PHE A 565 13.35 18.79 -5.97
C PHE A 565 14.39 18.27 -4.97
N TYR A 566 15.37 19.10 -4.60
CA TYR A 566 16.39 18.76 -3.62
C TYR A 566 15.76 18.38 -2.28
N THR A 567 14.90 19.22 -1.72
CA THR A 567 14.25 18.99 -0.42
C THR A 567 13.38 17.73 -0.46
N ALA A 568 12.61 17.52 -1.53
CA ALA A 568 11.72 16.37 -1.65
C ALA A 568 12.45 15.03 -1.87
N ILE A 569 13.55 15.02 -2.64
CA ILE A 569 14.16 13.78 -3.13
C ILE A 569 15.54 13.50 -2.50
N ILE A 570 16.38 14.52 -2.34
CA ILE A 570 17.78 14.33 -1.92
C ILE A 570 17.93 14.56 -0.42
N GLU A 571 17.42 15.69 0.08
CA GLU A 571 17.41 16.01 1.51
C GLU A 571 16.63 14.95 2.28
N SER A 572 15.46 14.52 1.79
CA SER A 572 14.64 13.48 2.41
C SER A 572 15.42 12.17 2.62
N ILE A 573 16.28 11.78 1.67
CA ILE A 573 17.19 10.63 1.82
C ILE A 573 18.26 10.94 2.86
N LEU A 574 18.98 12.07 2.73
CA LEU A 574 20.09 12.42 3.62
C LEU A 574 19.67 12.60 5.07
N THR A 575 18.41 12.96 5.29
CA THR A 575 17.85 13.25 6.60
C THR A 575 16.96 12.13 7.14
N SER A 576 16.90 10.99 6.44
CA SER A 576 16.21 9.78 6.91
C SER A 576 16.81 9.34 8.25
N SER A 577 15.96 9.27 9.28
CA SER A 577 16.35 8.92 10.66
C SER A 577 17.51 9.76 11.23
N ILE A 578 17.69 11.00 10.77
CA ILE A 578 18.84 11.85 11.16
C ILE A 578 18.97 12.05 12.68
N THR A 579 17.87 12.01 13.43
CA THR A 579 17.94 12.16 14.90
C THR A 579 18.56 10.96 15.60
N VAL A 580 18.58 9.79 14.95
CA VAL A 580 19.08 8.53 15.49
C VAL A 580 20.61 8.50 15.44
N TRP A 581 21.18 8.82 14.28
CA TRP A 581 22.58 8.53 13.99
C TRP A 581 23.49 9.76 13.91
N TYR A 582 22.95 10.97 13.67
CA TYR A 582 23.79 12.14 13.33
C TYR A 582 24.68 12.61 14.50
N ALA A 583 24.14 12.61 15.72
CA ALA A 583 24.92 12.94 16.92
C ALA A 583 26.02 11.90 17.20
N GLY A 584 25.74 10.62 16.95
CA GLY A 584 26.73 9.54 17.06
C GLY A 584 27.70 9.44 15.88
N ALA A 585 27.47 10.16 14.78
CA ALA A 585 28.31 10.10 13.58
C ALA A 585 29.68 10.76 13.80
N THR A 586 30.70 10.18 13.17
CA THR A 586 32.06 10.73 13.22
C THR A 586 32.14 12.09 12.51
N VAL A 587 33.12 12.92 12.87
CA VAL A 587 33.39 14.20 12.19
C VAL A 587 33.63 13.98 10.69
N ARG A 588 34.36 12.91 10.35
CA ARG A 588 34.59 12.48 8.95
C ARG A 588 33.26 12.23 8.21
N ASP A 589 32.33 11.51 8.83
CA ASP A 589 31.04 11.19 8.21
C ASP A 589 30.13 12.40 8.07
N ARG A 590 30.10 13.29 9.07
CA ARG A 590 29.38 14.57 8.97
C ARG A 590 29.92 15.43 7.82
N HIS A 591 31.24 15.47 7.62
CA HIS A 591 31.83 16.15 6.46
C HIS A 591 31.50 15.48 5.13
N ARG A 592 31.51 14.14 5.06
CA ARG A 592 31.08 13.38 3.86
C ARG A 592 29.64 13.72 3.46
N LEU A 593 28.74 13.74 4.44
CA LEU A 593 27.34 14.11 4.24
C LEU A 593 27.19 15.57 3.78
N GLN A 594 27.83 16.51 4.47
CA GLN A 594 27.76 17.94 4.12
C GLN A 594 28.35 18.24 2.73
N ARG A 595 29.35 17.48 2.27
CA ARG A 595 29.85 17.59 0.89
C ARG A 595 28.79 17.30 -0.16
N THR A 596 27.85 16.39 0.13
CA THR A 596 26.73 16.09 -0.79
C THR A 596 25.78 17.29 -0.88
N VAL A 597 25.47 17.94 0.24
CA VAL A 597 24.69 19.19 0.27
C VAL A 597 25.40 20.30 -0.50
N ARG A 598 26.69 20.54 -0.23
CA ARG A 598 27.51 21.54 -0.93
C ARG A 598 27.58 21.31 -2.44
N SER A 599 27.54 20.04 -2.86
CA SER A 599 27.48 19.70 -4.28
C SER A 599 26.14 20.09 -4.90
N ALA A 600 25.04 19.96 -4.17
CA ALA A 600 23.73 20.44 -4.60
C ALA A 600 23.66 21.97 -4.63
N GLU A 601 24.18 22.66 -3.60
CA GLU A 601 24.26 24.13 -3.57
C GLU A 601 24.95 24.67 -4.82
N LYS A 602 26.09 24.07 -5.22
CA LYS A 602 26.82 24.46 -6.44
C LYS A 602 26.01 24.26 -7.73
N VAL A 603 25.22 23.19 -7.82
CA VAL A 603 24.39 22.92 -9.01
C VAL A 603 23.22 23.90 -9.09
N ILE A 604 22.58 24.17 -7.96
CA ILE A 604 21.38 25.03 -7.91
C ILE A 604 21.79 26.50 -8.06
N GLY A 605 22.87 26.92 -7.40
CA GLY A 605 23.33 28.30 -7.31
C GLY A 605 22.71 29.08 -6.14
N CYS A 606 22.25 28.38 -5.10
CA CYS A 606 21.72 29.00 -3.87
C CYS A 606 22.23 28.27 -2.63
N SER A 607 22.19 28.93 -1.48
CA SER A 607 22.49 28.29 -0.20
C SER A 607 21.37 27.33 0.19
N LEU A 608 21.74 26.18 0.75
CA LEU A 608 20.84 25.17 1.31
C LEU A 608 21.11 25.03 2.81
N PRO A 609 20.11 24.63 3.62
CA PRO A 609 20.32 24.37 5.04
C PRO A 609 21.44 23.36 5.27
N SER A 610 22.29 23.60 6.28
CA SER A 610 23.29 22.61 6.65
C SER A 610 22.63 21.39 7.29
N LEU A 611 23.28 20.22 7.21
CA LEU A 611 22.75 19.03 7.89
C LEU A 611 22.77 19.18 9.41
N GLN A 612 23.66 20.02 9.96
CA GLN A 612 23.67 20.34 11.38
C GLN A 612 22.38 21.09 11.76
N ASP A 613 21.98 22.09 10.98
CA ASP A 613 20.76 22.87 11.24
C ASP A 613 19.51 21.98 11.10
N LEU A 614 19.48 21.13 10.08
CA LEU A 614 18.40 20.16 9.88
C LEU A 614 18.32 19.15 11.03
N TYR A 615 19.47 18.66 11.51
CA TYR A 615 19.55 17.77 12.67
C TYR A 615 19.02 18.47 13.94
N VAL A 616 19.48 19.69 14.23
CA VAL A 616 19.04 20.46 15.42
C VAL A 616 17.54 20.72 15.36
N SER A 617 17.05 21.20 14.22
CA SER A 617 15.62 21.49 14.01
C SER A 617 14.74 20.24 14.21
N ARG A 618 15.11 19.10 13.58
CA ARG A 618 14.34 17.85 13.69
C ARG A 618 14.42 17.23 15.08
N THR A 619 15.58 17.32 15.73
CA THR A 619 15.78 16.81 17.10
C THR A 619 14.93 17.60 18.08
N ARG A 620 14.91 18.94 17.98
CA ARG A 620 14.04 19.80 18.81
C ARG A 620 12.56 19.53 18.55
N GLY A 621 12.14 19.48 17.28
CA GLY A 621 10.74 19.20 16.93
C GLY A 621 10.27 17.82 17.38
N ARG A 622 11.15 16.81 17.43
CA ARG A 622 10.84 15.51 18.02
C ARG A 622 10.82 15.56 19.54
N ALA A 623 11.83 16.14 20.17
CA ALA A 623 11.91 16.30 21.62
C ALA A 623 10.68 17.01 22.18
N GLY A 624 10.26 18.12 21.56
CA GLY A 624 9.06 18.86 21.95
C GLY A 624 7.77 18.02 21.85
N ARG A 625 7.64 17.18 20.81
CA ARG A 625 6.48 16.27 20.68
C ARG A 625 6.46 15.18 21.75
N ILE A 626 7.63 14.61 22.07
CA ILE A 626 7.75 13.59 23.13
C ILE A 626 7.49 14.20 24.51
N ALA A 627 8.08 15.36 24.79
CA ALA A 627 7.88 16.09 26.05
C ALA A 627 6.42 16.55 26.23
N ALA A 628 5.70 16.86 25.14
CA ALA A 628 4.30 17.27 25.20
C ALA A 628 3.29 16.11 25.27
N ASP A 629 3.73 14.85 25.12
CA ASP A 629 2.84 13.69 25.09
C ASP A 629 3.11 12.75 26.28
N PRO A 630 2.32 12.83 27.36
CA PRO A 630 2.46 11.97 28.55
C PRO A 630 2.33 10.48 28.26
N SER A 631 1.67 10.10 27.15
CA SER A 631 1.52 8.70 26.77
C SER A 631 2.78 8.13 26.09
N HIS A 632 3.74 8.98 25.73
CA HIS A 632 4.96 8.56 25.05
C HIS A 632 5.90 7.86 26.05
N PRO A 633 6.43 6.65 25.75
CA PRO A 633 7.28 5.92 26.70
C PRO A 633 8.56 6.68 27.08
N GLY A 634 9.08 7.51 26.17
CA GLY A 634 10.19 8.43 26.42
C GLY A 634 9.83 9.77 27.08
N HIS A 635 8.57 10.02 27.45
CA HIS A 635 8.13 11.30 28.04
C HIS A 635 8.88 11.63 29.34
N GLY A 636 9.03 10.63 30.22
CA GLY A 636 9.74 10.76 31.49
C GLY A 636 11.23 11.05 31.37
N LEU A 637 11.81 11.07 30.17
CA LEU A 637 13.20 11.47 29.94
C LEU A 637 13.35 12.98 29.75
N PHE A 638 12.25 13.73 29.67
CA PHE A 638 12.21 15.18 29.54
C PHE A 638 11.63 15.85 30.80
N GLU A 639 12.17 15.52 31.98
CA GLU A 639 11.71 16.09 33.25
C GLU A 639 12.17 17.55 33.42
N PRO A 640 11.28 18.50 33.74
CA PRO A 640 11.68 19.85 34.11
C PRO A 640 12.34 19.87 35.51
N LEU A 641 13.33 20.75 35.69
CA LEU A 641 13.83 21.13 37.01
C LEU A 641 12.77 21.94 37.79
N PRO A 642 12.87 22.07 39.12
CA PRO A 642 11.90 22.83 39.93
C PRO A 642 11.67 24.27 39.46
N SER A 643 12.64 24.88 38.78
CA SER A 643 12.50 26.22 38.20
C SER A 643 11.60 26.29 36.95
N GLY A 644 11.26 25.14 36.35
CA GLY A 644 10.50 25.02 35.10
C GLY A 644 11.23 25.49 33.84
N ARG A 645 12.42 26.09 33.96
CA ARG A 645 13.16 26.73 32.85
C ARG A 645 14.06 25.79 32.07
N ARG A 646 14.50 24.70 32.68
CA ARG A 646 15.44 23.74 32.11
C ARG A 646 14.99 22.32 32.42
N LEU A 647 15.32 21.41 31.53
CA LEU A 647 15.16 19.98 31.70
C LEU A 647 16.34 19.39 32.47
N ARG A 648 16.07 18.34 33.25
CA ARG A 648 17.08 17.56 33.97
C ARG A 648 18.00 16.86 32.95
N SER A 649 19.29 17.15 33.02
CA SER A 649 20.29 16.47 32.18
C SER A 649 20.34 14.97 32.50
N ILE A 650 20.32 14.14 31.46
CA ILE A 650 20.50 12.69 31.58
C ILE A 650 21.97 12.42 31.90
N ARG A 651 22.23 11.65 32.96
CA ARG A 651 23.59 11.27 33.37
C ARG A 651 24.12 10.23 32.39
N THR A 652 25.27 10.51 31.78
CA THR A 652 25.93 9.61 30.83
C THR A 652 27.40 9.44 31.20
N ARG A 653 27.92 8.22 31.15
CA ARG A 653 29.34 7.90 31.42
C ARG A 653 30.16 7.83 30.14
N THR A 654 29.56 7.34 29.05
CA THR A 654 30.25 7.23 27.77
C THR A 654 29.89 8.37 26.82
N SER A 655 30.81 8.69 25.91
CA SER A 655 30.53 9.60 24.79
C SER A 655 29.45 9.05 23.87
N ARG A 656 29.35 7.73 23.74
CA ARG A 656 28.34 7.04 22.93
C ARG A 656 26.93 7.28 23.45
N HIS A 657 26.69 7.10 24.75
CA HIS A 657 25.39 7.39 25.36
C HIS A 657 25.09 8.90 25.32
N LYS A 658 26.07 9.75 25.64
CA LYS A 658 25.95 11.22 25.54
C LYS A 658 25.50 11.69 24.15
N ASN A 659 26.03 11.07 23.10
CA ASN A 659 25.74 11.39 21.70
C ASN A 659 24.53 10.64 21.13
N SER A 660 23.72 9.99 21.97
CA SER A 660 22.43 9.43 21.58
C SER A 660 21.32 10.48 21.62
N PHE A 661 20.14 10.13 21.11
CA PHE A 661 19.04 11.07 20.93
C PHE A 661 18.63 11.80 22.21
N PHE A 662 18.24 11.09 23.29
CA PHE A 662 17.65 11.75 24.46
C PHE A 662 18.62 12.70 25.18
N PRO A 663 19.87 12.32 25.50
CA PRO A 663 20.81 13.26 26.13
C PRO A 663 21.13 14.46 25.23
N SER A 664 21.31 14.23 23.92
CA SER A 664 21.54 15.31 22.95
C SER A 664 20.33 16.24 22.84
N ALA A 665 19.11 15.68 22.82
CA ALA A 665 17.86 16.43 22.73
C ALA A 665 17.65 17.30 23.98
N VAL A 666 17.82 16.75 25.18
CA VAL A 666 17.77 17.50 26.44
C VAL A 666 18.78 18.65 26.43
N GLY A 667 20.02 18.40 25.98
CA GLY A 667 21.03 19.44 25.82
C GLY A 667 20.62 20.55 24.84
N LEU A 668 20.04 20.19 23.69
CA LEU A 668 19.57 21.15 22.68
C LEU A 668 18.33 21.95 23.11
N MET A 669 17.51 21.38 24.00
CA MET A 669 16.35 22.05 24.59
C MET A 669 16.75 23.01 25.72
N ASN A 670 17.82 22.69 26.46
CA ASN A 670 18.36 23.53 27.54
C ASN A 670 19.20 24.73 27.08
N THR A 671 19.52 24.80 25.79
CA THR A 671 20.26 25.92 25.16
C THR A 671 19.33 26.99 24.56
N LEU A 672 18.02 26.85 24.74
CA LEU A 672 17.02 27.89 24.54
C LEU A 672 17.00 28.80 25.78
#